data_AF-A0A970QCW5-F1
#
_entry.id   AF-A0A970QCW5-F1
#
_cell.length_a   1.000
_cell.length_b   1.000
_cell.length_c   1.000
_cell.angle_alpha   90.00
_cell.angle_beta   90.00
_cell.angle_gamma   90.00
#
_symmetry.space_group_name_H-M   'P 1'
#
loop_
_entity.id
_entity.type
_entity.pdbx_description
1 polymer ?
#
loop_
_entity_poly.entity_id
_entity_poly.type
_entity_poly.pdbx_seq_one_letter_code
_entity_poly.pdbx_strand_id
1 'polypeptide(L)'
;MKRPFVVLILLFLVAVPTSSSAASDRGADEPSWKLPLQLKEKMLEENNVAHHNILGLYPSQVELPLDGSPVDISTRGYCNIAHAVCWTANYLMGASYRFAFLKDSGAPAEEVGQAQARADELFEALYRCQLVTGVRGLQSRGYALGHGESYEEREGHRSSNAWYQGAGAYKDLRWRGSPSHHNYSDATAGLCAYYDLAAEGVQRERCREAIDALVGYWVDNDLNIRHFDSRKYTPILGLHDGKTLNMRIMMAIAGAKTAHHATGDPKYLAMYERLIDQFGLRTLHSLSTEKDFDDAEHVFCHLENLFRIEKDPELLAAYGGVADALWANHKDDGQTLFTYIYFSLRPDAPHREKALREGLYALQTWPTDMLIRPTMSSLHPELKPPYPVYAAAWDNEYIWKGHLLNPDGWLSRTVLGVAVAQEDDQVIYAFDTKGDLYQSRDGAATAAQWHCINPVYPARVRAVAAGPRSRMIYTACADGFYASMTGGEGWQQLSVPEMGGAAVDVQVVHDENITVYAIREKAVYASSFKRERDLDRHWLLAEKPEEAASGALQFRADPAGVMKSTDGGANWELKTQGLDIARSDTVFTPKHSNLIFAGTPAGLYISKDEGESWEPGHLVLQFTKNSRRDLGGAAYIDAYWRGRYYGFISDDETTTPMP
;
A
#
# COMPACT_ATOMS: atom_id res chain seq x y z
N MET A 1 15.71 42.43 28.82
CA MET A 1 16.06 43.19 27.61
C MET A 1 16.94 42.27 26.73
N LYS A 2 16.41 41.80 25.58
CA LYS A 2 17.07 41.35 24.32
C LYS A 2 18.37 40.49 24.47
N ARG A 3 18.45 39.20 24.10
CA ARG A 3 18.22 38.53 22.79
C ARG A 3 18.28 36.98 22.94
N PRO A 4 17.81 36.20 21.93
CA PRO A 4 17.51 34.77 22.04
C PRO A 4 18.68 33.86 21.63
N PHE A 5 18.78 32.69 22.26
CA PHE A 5 19.59 31.57 21.78
C PHE A 5 18.77 30.77 20.77
N VAL A 6 19.16 30.88 19.51
CA VAL A 6 18.78 29.95 18.45
C VAL A 6 19.57 28.67 18.70
N VAL A 7 18.88 27.60 19.11
CA VAL A 7 19.48 26.25 19.08
C VAL A 7 19.49 25.82 17.62
N LEU A 8 20.69 25.83 17.06
CA LEU A 8 21.02 25.29 15.76
C LEU A 8 20.65 23.80 15.76
N ILE A 9 19.78 23.40 14.84
CA ILE A 9 19.54 22.00 14.51
C ILE A 9 20.86 21.46 13.96
N LEU A 10 21.56 20.67 14.77
CA LEU A 10 22.62 19.78 14.29
C LEU A 10 21.91 18.68 13.49
N LEU A 11 21.77 18.93 12.19
CA LEU A 11 21.63 17.90 11.18
C LEU A 11 22.84 16.98 11.34
N PHE A 12 22.66 15.84 12.01
CA PHE A 12 23.50 14.68 11.77
C PHE A 12 23.21 14.23 10.33
N LEU A 13 23.94 14.82 9.38
CA LEU A 13 24.28 14.18 8.14
C LEU A 13 25.08 12.92 8.53
N VAL A 14 24.38 11.81 8.76
CA VAL A 14 24.98 10.51 8.52
C VAL A 14 25.37 10.54 7.06
N ALA A 15 26.67 10.58 6.81
CA ALA A 15 27.21 10.37 5.49
C ALA A 15 26.63 9.03 5.00
N VAL A 16 25.66 9.09 4.08
CA VAL A 16 25.29 7.95 3.25
C VAL A 16 26.60 7.53 2.59
N PRO A 17 27.10 6.30 2.82
CA PRO A 17 28.16 5.79 1.98
C PRO A 17 27.53 5.66 0.60
N THR A 18 27.88 6.58 -0.29
CA THR A 18 27.66 6.40 -1.72
C THR A 18 28.37 5.12 -2.12
N SER A 19 27.58 4.08 -2.40
CA SER A 19 27.90 2.88 -3.17
C SER A 19 29.27 2.25 -2.95
N SER A 20 29.31 1.11 -2.26
CA SER A 20 30.26 0.05 -2.60
C SER A 20 29.62 -1.34 -2.48
N SER A 21 29.11 -1.81 -3.62
CA SER A 21 29.51 -3.09 -4.24
C SER A 21 29.38 -4.41 -3.46
N ALA A 22 28.34 -4.60 -2.65
CA ALA A 22 27.97 -5.96 -2.18
C ALA A 22 26.53 -6.39 -2.52
N ALA A 23 25.67 -5.46 -2.92
CA ALA A 23 24.28 -5.75 -3.32
C ALA A 23 24.08 -5.81 -4.85
N SER A 24 25.02 -5.28 -5.64
CA SER A 24 24.90 -5.20 -7.11
C SER A 24 25.56 -6.36 -7.87
N ASP A 25 26.11 -7.35 -7.16
CA ASP A 25 26.85 -8.49 -7.76
C ASP A 25 26.18 -9.86 -7.51
N ARG A 26 24.95 -9.87 -6.97
CA ARG A 26 24.14 -11.09 -6.97
C ARG A 26 23.27 -11.07 -8.22
N GLY A 27 23.45 -12.09 -9.06
CA GLY A 27 22.63 -12.30 -10.26
C GLY A 27 21.15 -12.17 -9.90
N ALA A 28 20.38 -11.61 -10.82
CA ALA A 28 18.95 -11.37 -10.71
C ALA A 28 18.08 -12.64 -10.50
N ASP A 29 18.67 -13.76 -10.07
CA ASP A 29 18.12 -15.11 -10.16
C ASP A 29 17.81 -15.77 -8.80
N GLU A 30 18.32 -15.28 -7.66
CA GLU A 30 17.93 -15.83 -6.34
C GLU A 30 16.71 -15.09 -5.75
N PRO A 31 15.58 -15.78 -5.50
CA PRO A 31 14.38 -15.14 -4.96
C PRO A 31 14.63 -14.48 -3.60
N SER A 32 14.22 -13.22 -3.47
CA SER A 32 14.45 -12.37 -2.30
C SER A 32 13.91 -12.93 -0.97
N TRP A 33 12.93 -13.84 -1.04
CA TRP A 33 12.36 -14.53 0.11
C TRP A 33 13.24 -15.65 0.67
N LYS A 34 14.20 -16.19 -0.09
CA LYS A 34 15.11 -17.28 0.37
C LYS A 34 16.24 -16.81 1.28
N LEU A 35 16.35 -15.51 1.52
CA LEU A 35 17.44 -14.94 2.30
C LEU A 35 17.33 -15.30 3.79
N PRO A 36 18.45 -15.42 4.53
CA PRO A 36 18.44 -15.54 5.98
C PRO A 36 17.71 -14.36 6.66
N LEU A 37 17.12 -14.60 7.83
CA LEU A 37 16.27 -13.62 8.52
C LEU A 37 17.00 -12.33 8.89
N GLN A 38 18.27 -12.39 9.32
CA GLN A 38 19.05 -11.16 9.59
C GLN A 38 19.29 -10.35 8.32
N LEU A 39 19.54 -11.02 7.21
CA LEU A 39 19.80 -10.32 5.96
C LEU A 39 18.52 -9.65 5.47
N LYS A 40 17.37 -10.31 5.63
CA LYS A 40 16.07 -9.68 5.36
C LYS A 40 15.83 -8.46 6.24
N GLU A 41 16.09 -8.56 7.54
CA GLU A 41 15.96 -7.45 8.49
C GLU A 41 16.76 -6.24 8.02
N LYS A 42 18.04 -6.45 7.68
CA LYS A 42 18.92 -5.39 7.19
C LYS A 42 18.41 -4.75 5.90
N MET A 43 18.01 -5.56 4.91
CA MET A 43 17.51 -5.05 3.63
C MET A 43 16.20 -4.28 3.78
N LEU A 44 15.29 -4.77 4.62
CA LEU A 44 14.02 -4.10 4.90
C LEU A 44 14.23 -2.79 5.68
N GLU A 45 15.17 -2.75 6.63
CA GLU A 45 15.57 -1.52 7.31
C GLU A 45 16.13 -0.49 6.31
N GLU A 46 17.05 -0.91 5.43
CA GLU A 46 17.62 -0.06 4.38
C GLU A 46 16.54 0.49 3.44
N ASN A 47 15.62 -0.36 2.97
CA ASN A 47 14.50 0.04 2.11
C ASN A 47 13.54 1.01 2.83
N ASN A 48 13.21 0.75 4.10
CA ASN A 48 12.37 1.64 4.90
C ASN A 48 13.01 3.02 5.06
N VAL A 49 14.32 3.09 5.31
CA VAL A 49 15.05 4.36 5.44
C VAL A 49 15.12 5.08 4.09
N ALA A 50 15.33 4.35 3.00
CA ALA A 50 15.49 4.93 1.67
C ALA A 50 14.18 5.45 1.06
N HIS A 51 13.08 4.70 1.18
CA HIS A 51 11.83 4.98 0.47
C HIS A 51 10.73 5.54 1.38
N HIS A 52 10.73 5.15 2.66
CA HIS A 52 9.61 5.38 3.59
C HIS A 52 9.97 6.34 4.74
N ASN A 53 11.08 7.08 4.71
CA ASN A 53 11.48 7.90 5.86
C ASN A 53 11.14 9.39 5.70
N ILE A 54 10.07 9.86 6.36
CA ILE A 54 9.74 11.29 6.48
C ILE A 54 10.21 11.82 7.84
N LEU A 55 11.50 12.13 7.97
CA LEU A 55 12.11 12.65 9.21
C LEU A 55 11.80 11.74 10.44
N GLY A 56 11.93 10.43 10.26
CA GLY A 56 11.58 9.37 11.21
C GLY A 56 10.14 8.87 11.09
N LEU A 57 9.22 9.58 10.43
CA LEU A 57 7.85 9.11 10.25
C LEU A 57 7.81 8.11 9.11
N TYR A 58 7.25 6.95 9.38
CA TYR A 58 7.16 5.84 8.45
C TYR A 58 5.72 5.69 7.92
N PRO A 59 5.47 6.03 6.64
CA PRO A 59 4.30 5.62 5.89
C PRO A 59 4.52 4.19 5.37
N SER A 60 3.53 3.33 5.57
CA SER A 60 3.54 1.93 5.10
C SER A 60 3.66 1.77 3.59
N GLN A 61 3.15 2.73 2.82
CA GLN A 61 3.04 2.65 1.37
C GLN A 61 3.47 3.95 0.72
N VAL A 62 4.39 3.85 -0.23
CA VAL A 62 4.86 4.97 -1.05
C VAL A 62 4.74 4.65 -2.54
N GLU A 63 4.63 5.68 -3.35
CA GLU A 63 4.71 5.54 -4.80
C GLU A 63 6.16 5.68 -5.25
N LEU A 64 6.65 4.68 -5.98
CA LEU A 64 7.96 4.72 -6.59
C LEU A 64 7.87 5.39 -7.96
N PRO A 65 8.73 6.38 -8.23
CA PRO A 65 8.84 6.96 -9.56
C PRO A 65 9.17 5.90 -10.60
N LEU A 66 8.44 5.91 -11.71
CA LEU A 66 8.60 4.91 -12.77
C LEU A 66 9.93 5.06 -13.52
N ASP A 67 10.55 6.25 -13.45
CA ASP A 67 11.86 6.59 -14.02
C ASP A 67 13.04 6.22 -13.11
N GLY A 68 12.78 5.62 -11.94
CA GLY A 68 13.80 5.24 -10.95
C GLY A 68 14.37 6.41 -10.14
N SER A 69 13.78 7.61 -10.23
CA SER A 69 14.13 8.71 -9.34
C SER A 69 13.75 8.41 -7.87
N PRO A 70 14.38 9.08 -6.88
CA PRO A 70 14.04 8.89 -5.47
C PRO A 70 12.57 9.23 -5.17
N VAL A 71 12.00 8.54 -4.19
CA VAL A 71 10.62 8.79 -3.71
C VAL A 71 10.45 10.24 -3.27
N ASP A 72 9.46 10.94 -3.84
CA ASP A 72 9.08 12.27 -3.39
C ASP A 72 8.15 12.19 -2.18
N ILE A 73 8.76 12.26 -0.99
CA ILE A 73 8.07 12.27 0.31
C ILE A 73 7.51 13.65 0.71
N SER A 74 7.53 14.61 -0.21
CA SER A 74 6.92 15.93 0.01
C SER A 74 5.45 15.93 -0.38
N THR A 75 4.80 17.05 -0.12
CA THR A 75 3.43 17.35 -0.58
C THR A 75 3.24 17.22 -2.09
N ARG A 76 4.30 17.32 -2.90
CA ARG A 76 4.24 17.21 -4.37
C ARG A 76 4.18 15.76 -4.87
N GLY A 77 4.75 14.82 -4.14
CA GLY A 77 4.64 13.40 -4.42
C GLY A 77 3.36 12.77 -3.88
N TYR A 78 3.29 11.44 -3.96
CA TYR A 78 2.27 10.63 -3.32
C TYR A 78 2.91 9.80 -2.21
N CYS A 79 2.42 10.00 -0.99
CA CYS A 79 2.84 9.23 0.17
C CYS A 79 1.66 9.06 1.12
N ASN A 80 1.21 7.82 1.36
CA ASN A 80 0.03 7.59 2.19
C ASN A 80 0.35 7.82 3.67
N ILE A 81 0.08 9.03 4.16
CA ILE A 81 0.29 9.38 5.57
C ILE A 81 -0.97 9.25 6.44
N ALA A 82 -2.06 8.65 5.91
CA ALA A 82 -3.31 8.52 6.64
C ALA A 82 -3.20 7.59 7.87
N HIS A 83 -2.25 6.65 7.86
CA HIS A 83 -1.97 5.76 8.98
C HIS A 83 -0.49 5.72 9.36
N ALA A 84 0.32 6.68 8.89
CA ALA A 84 1.76 6.69 9.16
C ALA A 84 2.08 6.65 10.66
N VAL A 85 1.27 7.28 11.51
CA VAL A 85 1.40 7.14 12.97
C VAL A 85 1.26 5.69 13.46
N CYS A 86 0.28 4.93 12.96
CA CYS A 86 0.05 3.53 13.35
C CYS A 86 1.28 2.69 13.02
N TRP A 87 1.75 2.84 11.78
CA TRP A 87 2.92 2.13 11.26
C TRP A 87 4.21 2.52 11.95
N THR A 88 4.41 3.81 12.22
CA THR A 88 5.57 4.31 12.95
C THR A 88 5.56 3.81 14.39
N ALA A 89 4.40 3.69 15.03
CA ALA A 89 4.29 3.13 16.37
C ALA A 89 4.61 1.63 16.43
N ASN A 90 4.14 0.85 15.45
CA ASN A 90 4.50 -0.57 15.33
C ASN A 90 6.00 -0.74 15.06
N TYR A 91 6.56 0.10 14.20
CA TYR A 91 7.99 0.10 13.94
C TYR A 91 8.80 0.52 15.19
N LEU A 92 8.32 1.52 15.93
CA LEU A 92 8.92 1.93 17.21
C LEU A 92 8.93 0.79 18.22
N MET A 93 7.86 -0.02 18.28
CA MET A 93 7.85 -1.23 19.11
C MET A 93 8.95 -2.18 18.67
N GLY A 94 9.00 -2.56 17.39
CA GLY A 94 10.05 -3.44 16.86
C GLY A 94 11.46 -2.95 17.13
N ALA A 95 11.72 -1.65 16.93
CA ALA A 95 13.00 -1.02 17.24
C ALA A 95 13.32 -1.01 18.74
N SER A 96 12.31 -0.87 19.60
CA SER A 96 12.47 -0.93 21.06
C SER A 96 12.84 -2.35 21.53
N TYR A 97 12.21 -3.38 20.95
CA TYR A 97 12.59 -4.78 21.20
C TYR A 97 13.97 -5.13 20.66
N ARG A 98 14.33 -4.60 19.49
CA ARG A 98 15.68 -4.73 18.94
C ARG A 98 16.71 -4.20 19.93
N PHE A 99 16.53 -2.97 20.42
CA PHE A 99 17.43 -2.38 21.40
C PHE A 99 17.51 -3.21 22.67
N ALA A 100 16.36 -3.58 23.25
CA ALA A 100 16.31 -4.37 24.49
C ALA A 100 17.02 -5.72 24.34
N PHE A 101 16.74 -6.46 23.25
CA PHE A 101 17.40 -7.73 22.98
C PHE A 101 18.92 -7.58 22.80
N LEU A 102 19.37 -6.61 22.00
CA LEU A 102 20.81 -6.41 21.73
C LEU A 102 21.57 -5.98 22.98
N LYS A 103 20.94 -5.15 23.82
CA LYS A 103 21.51 -4.71 25.10
C LYS A 103 21.71 -5.89 26.05
N ASP A 104 20.76 -6.82 26.08
CA ASP A 104 20.80 -7.98 26.97
C ASP A 104 21.63 -9.16 26.42
N SER A 105 21.82 -9.23 25.10
CA SER A 105 22.56 -10.32 24.44
C SER A 105 24.08 -10.17 24.48
N GLY A 106 24.60 -9.01 24.90
CA GLY A 106 26.03 -8.71 24.86
C GLY A 106 26.54 -8.30 23.48
N ALA A 107 25.65 -7.80 22.60
CA ALA A 107 26.01 -7.29 21.29
C ALA A 107 27.03 -6.13 21.38
N PRO A 108 27.80 -5.86 20.31
CA PRO A 108 28.74 -4.74 20.27
C PRO A 108 28.07 -3.40 20.62
N ALA A 109 28.76 -2.56 21.39
CA ALA A 109 28.21 -1.28 21.85
C ALA A 109 27.77 -0.34 20.70
N GLU A 110 28.43 -0.44 19.54
CA GLU A 110 28.03 0.28 18.33
C GLU A 110 26.66 -0.16 17.83
N GLU A 111 26.39 -1.47 17.79
CA GLU A 111 25.12 -2.03 17.33
C GLU A 111 23.97 -1.67 18.28
N VAL A 112 24.23 -1.75 19.59
CA VAL A 112 23.29 -1.31 20.63
C VAL A 112 22.99 0.20 20.48
N GLY A 113 24.02 1.01 20.26
CA GLY A 113 23.87 2.45 20.04
C GLY A 113 23.07 2.79 18.77
N GLN A 114 23.27 2.05 17.68
CA GLN A 114 22.50 2.19 16.45
C GLN A 114 21.02 1.83 16.65
N ALA A 115 20.74 0.73 17.36
CA ALA A 115 19.37 0.33 17.70
C ALA A 115 18.66 1.39 18.57
N GLN A 116 19.37 1.96 19.55
CA GLN A 116 18.82 3.05 20.38
C GLN A 116 18.52 4.29 19.54
N ALA A 117 19.48 4.74 18.73
CA ALA A 117 19.31 5.91 17.88
C ALA A 117 18.13 5.76 16.91
N ARG A 118 17.90 4.54 16.40
CA ARG A 118 16.76 4.27 15.53
C ARG A 118 15.42 4.32 16.28
N ALA A 119 15.34 3.74 17.48
CA ALA A 119 14.16 3.86 18.33
C ALA A 119 13.87 5.33 18.70
N ASP A 120 14.90 6.10 19.03
CA ASP A 120 14.80 7.53 19.32
C ASP A 120 14.26 8.32 18.12
N GLU A 121 14.76 8.06 16.89
CA GLU A 121 14.28 8.71 15.67
C GLU A 121 12.79 8.46 15.41
N LEU A 122 12.34 7.21 15.57
CA LEU A 122 10.92 6.83 15.41
C LEU A 122 10.03 7.49 16.48
N PHE A 123 10.51 7.57 17.72
CA PHE A 123 9.85 8.31 18.80
C PHE A 123 9.72 9.80 18.45
N GLU A 124 10.80 10.44 17.97
CA GLU A 124 10.78 11.85 17.57
C GLU A 124 9.73 12.14 16.51
N ALA A 125 9.50 11.20 15.60
CA ALA A 125 8.48 11.33 14.58
C ALA A 125 7.05 11.27 15.15
N LEU A 126 6.76 10.31 16.04
CA LEU A 126 5.46 10.29 16.72
C LEU A 126 5.23 11.54 17.56
N TYR A 127 6.25 12.01 18.28
CA TYR A 127 6.15 13.22 19.07
C TYR A 127 5.94 14.45 18.17
N ARG A 128 6.62 14.51 17.02
CA ARG A 128 6.41 15.54 16.00
C ARG A 128 4.99 15.53 15.45
N CYS A 129 4.34 14.38 15.30
CA CYS A 129 2.92 14.31 14.92
C CYS A 129 1.99 15.01 15.93
N GLN A 130 2.38 15.13 17.20
CA GLN A 130 1.66 15.93 18.20
C GLN A 130 2.02 17.42 18.09
N LEU A 131 3.31 17.73 17.99
CA LEU A 131 3.81 19.11 18.01
C LEU A 131 3.46 19.91 16.75
N VAL A 132 3.40 19.26 15.58
CA VAL A 132 3.09 19.90 14.29
C VAL A 132 1.73 20.61 14.29
N THR A 133 0.80 20.16 15.13
CA THR A 133 -0.55 20.72 15.22
C THR A 133 -0.58 22.06 15.93
N GLY A 134 0.41 22.35 16.79
CA GLY A 134 0.40 23.52 17.68
C GLY A 134 -0.64 23.44 18.82
N VAL A 135 -1.35 22.32 18.96
CA VAL A 135 -2.36 22.09 20.00
C VAL A 135 -1.90 20.89 20.84
N ARG A 136 -1.54 21.14 22.11
CA ARG A 136 -1.07 20.08 23.00
C ARG A 136 -2.11 18.96 23.09
N GLY A 137 -1.68 17.73 22.82
CA GLY A 137 -2.51 16.53 22.89
C GLY A 137 -3.36 16.22 21.66
N LEU A 138 -3.44 17.14 20.70
CA LEU A 138 -3.96 16.84 19.38
C LEU A 138 -2.86 16.20 18.53
N GLN A 139 -3.10 14.97 18.07
CA GLN A 139 -2.18 14.22 17.23
C GLN A 139 -2.67 14.24 15.77
N SER A 140 -1.77 14.60 14.86
CA SER A 140 -1.97 14.40 13.43
C SER A 140 -1.95 12.91 13.08
N ARG A 141 -2.49 12.52 11.92
CA ARG A 141 -2.32 11.17 11.39
C ARG A 141 -0.94 10.91 10.78
N GLY A 142 -0.25 11.99 10.47
CA GLY A 142 1.09 12.04 9.88
C GLY A 142 1.40 13.44 9.36
N TYR A 143 2.62 13.64 8.89
CA TYR A 143 3.08 14.87 8.26
C TYR A 143 3.88 14.59 6.97
N ALA A 144 3.96 15.59 6.10
CA ALA A 144 4.72 15.58 4.85
C ALA A 144 5.54 16.86 4.71
N LEU A 145 6.65 16.80 3.97
CA LEU A 145 7.50 17.96 3.74
C LEU A 145 6.81 18.98 2.81
N GLY A 146 6.91 20.27 3.12
CA GLY A 146 6.56 21.36 2.21
C GLY A 146 5.27 22.11 2.52
N HIS A 147 4.73 22.74 1.47
CA HIS A 147 3.66 23.75 1.51
C HIS A 147 2.66 23.51 0.37
N GLY A 148 1.47 24.08 0.49
CA GLY A 148 0.45 24.02 -0.57
C GLY A 148 -0.35 22.72 -0.56
N GLU A 149 -0.87 22.36 -1.74
CA GLU A 149 -1.80 21.24 -1.92
C GLU A 149 -1.09 19.89 -1.72
N SER A 150 -1.71 19.00 -0.94
CA SER A 150 -1.31 17.60 -0.80
C SER A 150 -1.77 16.76 -1.99
N TYR A 151 -1.34 15.50 -2.03
CA TYR A 151 -1.84 14.54 -3.02
C TYR A 151 -3.36 14.35 -2.92
N GLU A 152 -3.92 14.25 -1.70
CA GLU A 152 -5.38 14.10 -1.52
C GLU A 152 -6.15 15.33 -2.01
N GLU A 153 -5.60 16.53 -1.83
CA GLU A 153 -6.23 17.78 -2.31
C GLU A 153 -6.18 17.87 -3.84
N ARG A 154 -5.07 17.52 -4.48
CA ARG A 154 -4.95 17.50 -5.95
C ARG A 154 -5.85 16.45 -6.61
N GLU A 155 -6.03 15.30 -5.95
CA GLU A 155 -6.87 14.21 -6.43
C GLU A 155 -8.37 14.41 -6.12
N GLY A 156 -8.74 15.50 -5.44
CA GLY A 156 -10.13 15.77 -5.07
C GLY A 156 -10.72 14.76 -4.08
N HIS A 157 -9.87 14.14 -3.25
CA HIS A 157 -10.29 13.11 -2.29
C HIS A 157 -11.23 13.70 -1.22
N ARG A 158 -12.14 12.88 -0.67
CA ARG A 158 -13.09 13.29 0.38
C ARG A 158 -12.42 13.86 1.63
N SER A 159 -11.14 13.56 1.85
CA SER A 159 -10.34 14.05 2.99
C SER A 159 -9.54 15.32 2.69
N SER A 160 -9.72 15.98 1.53
CA SER A 160 -9.04 17.22 1.16
C SER A 160 -9.10 18.29 2.27
N ASN A 161 -10.27 18.47 2.89
CA ASN A 161 -10.47 19.45 3.98
C ASN A 161 -9.84 19.07 5.33
N ALA A 162 -9.05 17.98 5.39
CA ALA A 162 -8.37 17.54 6.60
C ALA A 162 -6.89 17.93 6.63
N TRP A 163 -6.38 18.69 5.66
CA TRP A 163 -4.96 19.07 5.60
C TRP A 163 -4.68 20.48 6.12
N TYR A 164 -3.66 20.60 6.95
CA TYR A 164 -3.30 21.84 7.64
C TYR A 164 -1.80 22.12 7.50
N GLN A 165 -1.42 23.40 7.49
CA GLN A 165 -0.01 23.79 7.61
C GLN A 165 0.43 23.60 9.07
N GLY A 166 1.67 23.18 9.29
CA GLY A 166 2.24 23.01 10.62
C GLY A 166 2.42 24.34 11.35
N ALA A 167 2.41 24.27 12.68
CA ALA A 167 2.53 25.44 13.55
C ALA A 167 3.98 25.66 14.03
N GLY A 168 4.33 26.93 14.29
CA GLY A 168 5.59 27.30 14.95
C GLY A 168 6.84 26.79 14.22
N ALA A 169 7.64 25.99 14.91
CA ALA A 169 8.87 25.39 14.38
C ALA A 169 8.60 24.38 13.23
N TYR A 170 7.36 23.95 13.06
CA TYR A 170 6.96 22.95 12.05
C TYR A 170 6.22 23.58 10.86
N LYS A 171 6.34 24.88 10.66
CA LYS A 171 5.68 25.61 9.57
C LYS A 171 6.03 25.12 8.16
N ASP A 172 7.14 24.38 8.01
CA ASP A 172 7.59 23.82 6.73
C ASP A 172 7.09 22.38 6.50
N LEU A 173 6.15 21.92 7.33
CA LEU A 173 5.44 20.64 7.19
C LEU A 173 3.95 20.89 6.95
N ARG A 174 3.35 20.06 6.08
CA ARG A 174 1.88 19.86 6.03
C ARG A 174 1.53 18.64 6.86
N TRP A 175 0.37 18.64 7.50
CA TRP A 175 -0.08 17.50 8.30
C TRP A 175 -1.55 17.19 8.06
N ARG A 176 -1.89 15.91 8.24
CA ARG A 176 -3.24 15.38 7.97
C ARG A 176 -3.99 15.19 9.29
N GLY A 177 -5.09 15.92 9.45
CA GLY A 177 -5.98 15.88 10.61
C GLY A 177 -7.02 14.77 10.52
N SER A 178 -8.27 15.02 10.96
CA SER A 178 -9.32 13.99 11.07
C SER A 178 -8.87 12.79 11.93
N PRO A 179 -8.68 13.01 13.25
CA PRO A 179 -8.12 12.01 14.15
C PRO A 179 -8.96 10.72 14.19
N SER A 180 -8.28 9.59 14.39
CA SER A 180 -8.86 8.26 14.60
C SER A 180 -8.46 7.69 15.94
N HIS A 181 -9.33 6.88 16.55
CA HIS A 181 -8.98 6.11 17.73
C HIS A 181 -7.84 5.11 17.44
N HIS A 182 -7.74 4.53 16.24
CA HIS A 182 -6.60 3.69 15.85
C HIS A 182 -5.25 4.42 15.98
N ASN A 183 -5.15 5.66 15.46
CA ASN A 183 -3.91 6.44 15.52
C ASN A 183 -3.52 6.78 16.96
N TYR A 184 -4.50 7.08 17.81
CA TYR A 184 -4.27 7.37 19.23
C TYR A 184 -3.90 6.10 20.00
N SER A 185 -4.55 4.98 19.68
CA SER A 185 -4.30 3.66 20.26
C SER A 185 -2.87 3.20 19.98
N ASP A 186 -2.47 3.11 18.72
CA ASP A 186 -1.14 2.63 18.34
C ASP A 186 -0.05 3.54 18.85
N ALA A 187 -0.22 4.86 18.73
CA ALA A 187 0.76 5.80 19.30
C ALA A 187 0.93 5.57 20.81
N THR A 188 -0.16 5.32 21.54
CA THR A 188 -0.06 5.03 22.97
C THR A 188 0.65 3.70 23.23
N ALA A 189 0.36 2.66 22.46
CA ALA A 189 1.01 1.35 22.59
C ALA A 189 2.52 1.43 22.31
N GLY A 190 2.91 2.08 21.20
CA GLY A 190 4.30 2.26 20.81
C GLY A 190 5.09 3.14 21.77
N LEU A 191 4.48 4.24 22.25
CA LEU A 191 5.10 5.09 23.27
C LEU A 191 5.31 4.35 24.60
N CYS A 192 4.37 3.48 25.02
CA CYS A 192 4.54 2.66 26.22
C CYS A 192 5.73 1.70 26.09
N ALA A 193 5.80 0.97 24.98
CA ALA A 193 6.90 0.03 24.72
C ALA A 193 8.25 0.75 24.69
N TYR A 194 8.32 1.90 24.00
CA TYR A 194 9.52 2.71 23.99
C TYR A 194 9.90 3.21 25.40
N TYR A 195 8.94 3.72 26.17
CA TYR A 195 9.16 4.21 27.53
C TYR A 195 9.77 3.15 28.46
N ASP A 196 9.33 1.90 28.35
CA ASP A 196 9.79 0.81 29.19
C ASP A 196 11.08 0.17 28.70
N LEU A 197 11.24 0.00 27.38
CA LEU A 197 12.28 -0.84 26.81
C LEU A 197 13.50 -0.06 26.28
N ALA A 198 13.32 1.18 25.80
CA ALA A 198 14.36 1.87 25.03
C ALA A 198 14.63 3.33 25.45
N ALA A 199 13.66 4.02 26.03
CA ALA A 199 13.78 5.44 26.35
C ALA A 199 14.72 5.66 27.53
N GLU A 200 15.81 6.38 27.28
CA GLU A 200 16.80 6.73 28.29
C GLU A 200 16.99 8.25 28.42
N GLY A 201 17.46 8.71 29.57
CA GLY A 201 17.80 10.11 29.83
C GLY A 201 16.67 11.10 29.47
N VAL A 202 17.00 12.09 28.64
CA VAL A 202 16.05 13.14 28.22
C VAL A 202 14.89 12.57 27.40
N GLN A 203 15.12 11.51 26.62
CA GLN A 203 14.06 10.93 25.80
C GLN A 203 12.97 10.28 26.64
N ARG A 204 13.32 9.70 27.79
CA ARG A 204 12.33 9.13 28.71
C ARG A 204 11.34 10.16 29.23
N GLU A 205 11.84 11.35 29.60
CA GLU A 205 10.98 12.45 30.07
C GLU A 205 10.12 13.03 28.93
N ARG A 206 10.67 13.10 27.72
CA ARG A 206 9.91 13.55 26.54
C ARG A 206 8.83 12.55 26.14
N CYS A 207 9.12 11.24 26.24
CA CYS A 207 8.12 10.20 26.03
C CYS A 207 7.02 10.27 27.09
N ARG A 208 7.37 10.49 28.36
CA ARG A 208 6.40 10.75 29.44
C ARG A 208 5.45 11.90 29.09
N GLU A 209 5.98 13.03 28.62
CA GLU A 209 5.19 14.18 28.17
C GLU A 209 4.34 13.85 26.94
N ALA A 210 4.85 13.09 25.97
CA ALA A 210 4.10 12.68 24.79
C ALA A 210 2.89 11.80 25.15
N ILE A 211 3.06 10.88 26.10
CA ILE A 211 1.99 10.04 26.64
C ILE A 211 0.97 10.90 27.39
N ASP A 212 1.44 11.78 28.29
CA ASP A 212 0.57 12.69 29.07
C ASP A 212 -0.26 13.60 28.17
N ALA A 213 0.36 14.21 27.15
CA ALA A 213 -0.33 15.05 26.20
C ALA A 213 -1.38 14.27 25.42
N LEU A 214 -1.04 13.10 24.88
CA LEU A 214 -1.92 12.30 24.03
C LEU A 214 -3.13 11.76 24.79
N VAL A 215 -2.89 11.13 25.94
CA VAL A 215 -3.93 10.49 26.74
C VAL A 215 -4.72 11.54 27.53
N GLY A 216 -4.02 12.51 28.12
CA GLY A 216 -4.64 13.63 28.81
C GLY A 216 -5.64 14.38 27.94
N TYR A 217 -5.37 14.53 26.63
CA TYR A 217 -6.28 15.24 25.73
C TYR A 217 -7.69 14.68 25.73
N TRP A 218 -7.84 13.35 25.59
CA TRP A 218 -9.16 12.74 25.57
C TRP A 218 -9.67 12.46 26.98
N VAL A 219 -8.82 12.21 27.98
CA VAL A 219 -9.26 12.08 29.38
C VAL A 219 -9.90 13.37 29.89
N ASP A 220 -9.25 14.50 29.67
CA ASP A 220 -9.70 15.82 30.11
C ASP A 220 -10.92 16.31 29.32
N ASN A 221 -11.22 15.70 28.16
CA ASN A 221 -12.39 15.98 27.32
C ASN A 221 -13.43 14.83 27.34
N ASP A 222 -13.48 14.06 28.42
CA ASP A 222 -14.41 12.95 28.64
C ASP A 222 -14.51 12.00 27.44
N LEU A 223 -13.36 11.41 27.11
CA LEU A 223 -13.16 10.43 26.03
C LEU A 223 -13.35 10.99 24.61
N ASN A 224 -13.36 12.32 24.42
CA ASN A 224 -13.52 12.95 23.11
C ASN A 224 -12.24 13.63 22.62
N ILE A 225 -11.86 13.37 21.37
CA ILE A 225 -10.80 14.11 20.68
C ILE A 225 -11.45 15.24 19.89
N ARG A 226 -11.27 16.48 20.34
CA ARG A 226 -11.68 17.66 19.54
C ARG A 226 -10.77 17.80 18.32
N HIS A 227 -11.37 18.00 17.14
CA HIS A 227 -10.64 18.25 15.90
C HIS A 227 -9.99 19.64 15.95
N PHE A 228 -9.05 19.90 15.03
CA PHE A 228 -8.30 21.16 14.98
C PHE A 228 -9.18 22.41 14.92
N ASP A 229 -10.25 22.38 14.13
CA ASP A 229 -11.20 23.49 14.02
C ASP A 229 -12.19 23.59 15.20
N SER A 230 -12.13 22.63 16.15
CA SER A 230 -13.02 22.48 17.30
C SER A 230 -14.52 22.36 16.98
N ARG A 231 -14.91 22.22 15.70
CA ARG A 231 -16.32 22.07 15.28
C ARG A 231 -16.79 20.63 15.34
N LYS A 232 -15.84 19.70 15.22
CA LYS A 232 -16.08 18.27 15.25
C LYS A 232 -15.27 17.63 16.37
N TYR A 233 -15.72 16.46 16.80
CA TYR A 233 -14.96 15.60 17.69
C TYR A 233 -15.06 14.15 17.21
N THR A 234 -14.08 13.34 17.60
CA THR A 234 -14.08 11.89 17.45
C THR A 234 -14.04 11.27 18.85
N PRO A 235 -15.03 10.45 19.26
CA PRO A 235 -14.95 9.74 20.53
C PRO A 235 -13.90 8.61 20.45
N ILE A 236 -13.10 8.44 21.49
CA ILE A 236 -12.12 7.34 21.62
C ILE A 236 -12.83 5.99 21.61
N LEU A 237 -13.96 5.88 22.31
CA LEU A 237 -14.73 4.64 22.38
C LEU A 237 -15.52 4.34 21.08
N GLY A 238 -15.65 5.31 20.17
CA GLY A 238 -16.50 5.17 19.00
C GLY A 238 -17.99 5.02 19.34
N LEU A 239 -18.71 4.24 18.52
CA LEU A 239 -20.08 3.83 18.83
C LEU A 239 -20.05 2.69 19.87
N HIS A 240 -20.68 2.90 21.03
CA HIS A 240 -20.79 1.92 22.10
C HIS A 240 -22.16 2.01 22.79
N ASP A 241 -22.58 0.93 23.43
CA ASP A 241 -23.81 0.87 24.22
C ASP A 241 -23.61 1.32 25.69
N GLY A 242 -22.34 1.48 26.09
CA GLY A 242 -21.93 1.93 27.42
C GLY A 242 -21.89 0.82 28.47
N LYS A 243 -22.06 -0.43 28.05
CA LYS A 243 -22.17 -1.60 28.94
C LYS A 243 -21.37 -2.81 28.45
N THR A 244 -21.25 -2.98 27.15
CA THR A 244 -20.59 -4.13 26.53
C THR A 244 -19.14 -3.80 26.25
N LEU A 245 -18.23 -4.63 26.77
CA LEU A 245 -16.81 -4.54 26.47
C LEU A 245 -16.56 -4.81 24.97
N ASN A 246 -15.74 -4.00 24.35
CA ASN A 246 -15.25 -4.20 22.98
C ASN A 246 -13.79 -3.75 22.86
N MET A 247 -13.18 -3.96 21.70
CA MET A 247 -11.74 -3.73 21.55
C MET A 247 -11.36 -2.24 21.62
N ARG A 248 -12.24 -1.32 21.25
CA ARG A 248 -12.01 0.13 21.43
C ARG A 248 -11.97 0.53 22.90
N ILE A 249 -12.81 -0.09 23.72
CA ILE A 249 -12.79 0.11 25.18
C ILE A 249 -11.49 -0.45 25.77
N MET A 250 -11.05 -1.62 25.30
CA MET A 250 -9.76 -2.19 25.72
C MET A 250 -8.58 -1.26 25.38
N MET A 251 -8.57 -0.63 24.19
CA MET A 251 -7.58 0.38 23.84
C MET A 251 -7.61 1.59 24.80
N ALA A 252 -8.80 2.07 25.17
CA ALA A 252 -8.94 3.19 26.10
C ALA A 252 -8.46 2.83 27.53
N ILE A 253 -8.79 1.63 28.01
CA ILE A 253 -8.33 1.08 29.28
C ILE A 253 -6.79 1.01 29.29
N ALA A 254 -6.20 0.42 28.25
CA ALA A 254 -4.76 0.32 28.10
C ALA A 254 -4.09 1.70 28.03
N GLY A 255 -4.69 2.65 27.31
CA GLY A 255 -4.18 4.01 27.22
C GLY A 255 -4.19 4.74 28.57
N ALA A 256 -5.27 4.63 29.34
CA ALA A 256 -5.34 5.20 30.68
C ALA A 256 -4.30 4.56 31.63
N LYS A 257 -4.16 3.23 31.59
CA LYS A 257 -3.14 2.54 32.40
C LYS A 257 -1.72 2.94 32.02
N THR A 258 -1.43 3.03 30.72
CA THR A 258 -0.14 3.48 30.17
C THR A 258 0.20 4.88 30.68
N ALA A 259 -0.74 5.82 30.61
CA ALA A 259 -0.52 7.18 31.07
C ALA A 259 -0.30 7.24 32.58
N HIS A 260 -1.05 6.47 33.37
CA HIS A 260 -0.80 6.37 34.80
C HIS A 260 0.58 5.78 35.12
N HIS A 261 0.99 4.72 34.42
CA HIS A 261 2.31 4.09 34.58
C HIS A 261 3.45 5.07 34.28
N ALA A 262 3.35 5.81 33.17
CA ALA A 262 4.38 6.76 32.78
C ALA A 262 4.44 7.99 33.71
N THR A 263 3.29 8.52 34.13
CA THR A 263 3.21 9.84 34.80
C THR A 263 3.02 9.78 36.31
N GLY A 264 2.41 8.71 36.83
CA GLY A 264 1.92 8.63 38.20
C GLY A 264 0.69 9.50 38.49
N ASP A 265 0.12 10.21 37.51
CA ASP A 265 -1.00 11.12 37.74
C ASP A 265 -2.28 10.34 38.11
N PRO A 266 -2.95 10.66 39.24
CA PRO A 266 -4.14 9.96 39.69
C PRO A 266 -5.35 10.11 38.76
N LYS A 267 -5.40 11.13 37.88
CA LYS A 267 -6.54 11.29 36.95
C LYS A 267 -6.64 10.14 35.96
N TYR A 268 -5.49 9.60 35.54
CA TYR A 268 -5.43 8.45 34.64
C TYR A 268 -5.85 7.17 35.33
N LEU A 269 -5.45 6.97 36.59
CA LEU A 269 -5.92 5.86 37.40
C LEU A 269 -7.44 5.94 37.62
N ALA A 270 -7.98 7.13 37.89
CA ALA A 270 -9.42 7.32 38.03
C ALA A 270 -10.18 6.99 36.74
N MET A 271 -9.67 7.39 35.57
CA MET A 271 -10.25 7.02 34.28
C MET A 271 -10.17 5.50 34.04
N TYR A 272 -9.02 4.89 34.33
CA TYR A 272 -8.80 3.47 34.20
C TYR A 272 -9.82 2.67 35.03
N GLU A 273 -9.89 2.94 36.34
CA GLU A 273 -10.85 2.27 37.24
C GLU A 273 -12.30 2.52 36.84
N ARG A 274 -12.64 3.74 36.38
CA ARG A 274 -13.98 4.04 35.84
C ARG A 274 -14.34 3.09 34.70
N LEU A 275 -13.43 2.86 33.76
CA LEU A 275 -13.67 1.97 32.63
C LEU A 275 -13.68 0.49 33.04
N ILE A 276 -12.79 0.08 33.95
CA ILE A 276 -12.79 -1.28 34.51
C ILE A 276 -14.15 -1.62 35.14
N ASP A 277 -14.65 -0.71 35.99
CA ASP A 277 -15.90 -0.90 36.72
C ASP A 277 -17.12 -0.83 35.78
N GLN A 278 -17.14 0.16 34.88
CA GLN A 278 -18.24 0.36 33.93
C GLN A 278 -18.47 -0.87 33.03
N PHE A 279 -17.38 -1.52 32.60
CA PHE A 279 -17.43 -2.66 31.69
C PHE A 279 -17.21 -4.01 32.38
N GLY A 280 -17.21 -4.03 33.72
CA GLY A 280 -17.21 -5.25 34.52
C GLY A 280 -15.99 -6.15 34.34
N LEU A 281 -14.81 -5.58 34.10
CA LEU A 281 -13.63 -6.34 33.69
C LEU A 281 -13.15 -7.36 34.73
N ARG A 282 -13.19 -7.01 36.02
CA ARG A 282 -12.80 -7.92 37.12
C ARG A 282 -13.71 -9.16 37.22
N THR A 283 -14.93 -9.05 36.69
CA THR A 283 -15.92 -10.12 36.66
C THR A 283 -16.10 -10.73 35.26
N LEU A 284 -15.20 -10.43 34.32
CA LEU A 284 -15.30 -10.92 32.95
C LEU A 284 -15.06 -12.43 32.91
N HIS A 285 -16.11 -13.20 32.61
CA HIS A 285 -16.04 -14.66 32.52
C HIS A 285 -15.76 -15.16 31.11
N SER A 286 -16.27 -14.48 30.09
CA SER A 286 -16.05 -14.82 28.68
C SER A 286 -16.18 -13.58 27.80
N LEU A 287 -15.49 -13.61 26.66
CA LEU A 287 -15.56 -12.60 25.61
C LEU A 287 -15.64 -13.31 24.26
N SER A 288 -16.44 -12.77 23.34
CA SER A 288 -16.47 -13.19 21.94
C SER A 288 -16.09 -11.99 21.06
N THR A 289 -15.32 -12.25 20.02
CA THR A 289 -14.84 -11.27 19.04
C THR A 289 -15.10 -11.81 17.63
N GLU A 290 -15.11 -10.95 16.61
CA GLU A 290 -15.34 -11.34 15.20
C GLU A 290 -14.08 -11.16 14.36
N LYS A 291 -13.68 -12.18 13.61
CA LYS A 291 -12.36 -12.28 12.93
C LYS A 291 -11.96 -11.09 12.04
N ASP A 292 -12.88 -10.49 11.30
CA ASP A 292 -12.52 -9.55 10.21
C ASP A 292 -12.62 -8.06 10.63
N PHE A 293 -13.11 -7.77 11.84
CA PHE A 293 -13.33 -6.40 12.35
C PHE A 293 -13.09 -6.26 13.86
N ASP A 294 -12.31 -7.14 14.48
CA ASP A 294 -12.09 -7.12 15.93
C ASP A 294 -11.02 -6.14 16.40
N ASP A 295 -10.30 -5.42 15.54
CA ASP A 295 -9.19 -4.53 15.94
C ASP A 295 -8.07 -5.26 16.74
N ALA A 296 -7.90 -6.57 16.50
CA ALA A 296 -6.96 -7.42 17.23
C ALA A 296 -5.52 -6.89 17.21
N GLU A 297 -5.07 -6.29 16.10
CA GLU A 297 -3.71 -5.78 15.96
C GLU A 297 -3.38 -4.71 16.99
N HIS A 298 -4.34 -3.84 17.28
CA HIS A 298 -4.20 -2.75 18.22
C HIS A 298 -4.21 -3.31 19.65
N VAL A 299 -5.13 -4.25 19.93
CA VAL A 299 -5.33 -4.76 21.29
C VAL A 299 -4.24 -5.75 21.69
N PHE A 300 -3.72 -6.60 20.81
CA PHE A 300 -2.59 -7.47 21.15
C PHE A 300 -1.38 -6.65 21.63
N CYS A 301 -1.04 -5.57 20.95
CA CYS A 301 0.06 -4.69 21.35
C CYS A 301 -0.20 -4.04 22.72
N HIS A 302 -1.45 -3.64 22.99
CA HIS A 302 -1.84 -3.13 24.31
C HIS A 302 -1.83 -4.18 25.41
N LEU A 303 -2.29 -5.40 25.13
CA LEU A 303 -2.30 -6.50 26.08
C LEU A 303 -0.88 -6.83 26.53
N GLU A 304 0.07 -6.84 25.61
CA GLU A 304 1.48 -7.04 25.96
C GLU A 304 1.98 -5.98 26.95
N ASN A 305 1.72 -4.69 26.66
CA ASN A 305 2.05 -3.60 27.59
C ASN A 305 1.36 -3.79 28.95
N LEU A 306 0.06 -4.12 28.95
CA LEU A 306 -0.74 -4.32 30.16
C LEU A 306 -0.19 -5.44 31.04
N PHE A 307 0.23 -6.57 30.47
CA PHE A 307 0.83 -7.67 31.22
C PHE A 307 2.18 -7.30 31.86
N ARG A 308 2.91 -6.34 31.31
CA ARG A 308 4.14 -5.82 31.94
C ARG A 308 3.86 -4.87 33.11
N ILE A 309 2.80 -4.07 33.03
CA ILE A 309 2.57 -2.94 33.96
C ILE A 309 1.44 -3.18 34.98
N GLU A 310 0.51 -4.11 34.72
CA GLU A 310 -0.57 -4.47 35.65
C GLU A 310 -0.09 -5.43 36.74
N LYS A 311 -0.56 -5.20 37.96
CA LYS A 311 -0.25 -6.00 39.15
C LYS A 311 -1.49 -6.64 39.78
N ASP A 312 -2.69 -6.19 39.41
CA ASP A 312 -3.95 -6.80 39.86
C ASP A 312 -4.15 -8.18 39.19
N PRO A 313 -4.14 -9.29 39.97
CA PRO A 313 -4.26 -10.64 39.41
C PRO A 313 -5.62 -10.91 38.77
N GLU A 314 -6.70 -10.25 39.22
CA GLU A 314 -8.03 -10.41 38.62
C GLU A 314 -8.06 -9.77 37.23
N LEU A 315 -7.43 -8.62 37.07
CA LEU A 315 -7.32 -7.94 35.78
C LEU A 315 -6.37 -8.66 34.82
N LEU A 316 -5.25 -9.20 35.30
CA LEU A 316 -4.38 -10.05 34.49
C LEU A 316 -5.12 -11.30 33.97
N ALA A 317 -5.96 -11.91 34.80
CA ALA A 317 -6.81 -13.02 34.37
C ALA A 317 -7.83 -12.58 33.30
N ALA A 318 -8.48 -11.43 33.49
CA ALA A 318 -9.42 -10.87 32.52
C ALA A 318 -8.73 -10.56 31.17
N TYR A 319 -7.54 -9.95 31.20
CA TYR A 319 -6.72 -9.69 30.01
C TYR A 319 -6.28 -10.96 29.31
N GLY A 320 -5.97 -12.02 30.05
CA GLY A 320 -5.74 -13.36 29.50
C GLY A 320 -6.97 -13.88 28.74
N GLY A 321 -8.18 -13.67 29.29
CA GLY A 321 -9.44 -13.99 28.61
C GLY A 321 -9.66 -13.19 27.32
N VAL A 322 -9.27 -11.90 27.29
CA VAL A 322 -9.30 -11.09 26.06
C VAL A 322 -8.32 -11.63 25.02
N ALA A 323 -7.09 -11.96 25.45
CA ALA A 323 -6.08 -12.55 24.58
C ALA A 323 -6.55 -13.88 23.97
N ASP A 324 -7.17 -14.75 24.78
CA ASP A 324 -7.72 -16.04 24.35
C ASP A 324 -8.86 -15.85 23.33
N ALA A 325 -9.73 -14.84 23.51
CA ALA A 325 -10.80 -14.53 22.59
C ALA A 325 -10.29 -14.03 21.23
N LEU A 326 -9.30 -13.12 21.21
CA LEU A 326 -8.67 -12.65 19.97
C LEU A 326 -7.92 -13.78 19.27
N TRP A 327 -7.14 -14.57 20.03
CA TRP A 327 -6.39 -15.68 19.47
C TRP A 327 -7.27 -16.75 18.83
N ALA A 328 -8.46 -17.01 19.40
CA ALA A 328 -9.41 -17.95 18.82
C ALA A 328 -9.75 -17.64 17.35
N ASN A 329 -9.75 -16.37 16.96
CA ASN A 329 -10.01 -15.92 15.58
C ASN A 329 -8.78 -15.96 14.67
N HIS A 330 -7.58 -15.78 15.24
CA HIS A 330 -6.34 -15.57 14.49
C HIS A 330 -5.34 -16.72 14.54
N LYS A 331 -5.59 -17.76 15.34
CA LYS A 331 -4.67 -18.89 15.58
C LYS A 331 -4.21 -19.64 14.33
N ASP A 332 -4.96 -19.54 13.24
CA ASP A 332 -4.68 -20.24 11.97
C ASP A 332 -4.16 -19.28 10.88
N ASP A 333 -4.10 -17.97 11.13
CA ASP A 333 -3.73 -16.97 10.11
C ASP A 333 -2.23 -16.96 9.78
N GLY A 334 -1.41 -17.63 10.58
CA GLY A 334 0.05 -17.57 10.51
C GLY A 334 0.63 -16.18 10.80
N GLN A 335 -0.17 -15.28 11.40
CA GLN A 335 0.26 -13.94 11.76
C GLN A 335 1.32 -14.00 12.87
N THR A 336 2.57 -13.78 12.49
CA THR A 336 3.72 -13.93 13.38
C THR A 336 3.64 -13.00 14.59
N LEU A 337 3.22 -11.74 14.39
CA LEU A 337 3.11 -10.75 15.47
C LEU A 337 2.13 -11.23 16.55
N PHE A 338 0.92 -11.63 16.16
CA PHE A 338 -0.11 -12.10 17.09
C PHE A 338 0.33 -13.39 17.78
N THR A 339 0.95 -14.29 17.03
CA THR A 339 1.48 -15.56 17.55
C THR A 339 2.48 -15.31 18.68
N TYR A 340 3.48 -14.47 18.45
CA TYR A 340 4.52 -14.23 19.44
C TYR A 340 4.01 -13.46 20.65
N ILE A 341 3.16 -12.45 20.46
CA ILE A 341 2.52 -11.77 21.59
C ILE A 341 1.67 -12.78 22.38
N TYR A 342 0.80 -13.54 21.73
CA TYR A 342 -0.10 -14.46 22.44
C TYR A 342 0.68 -15.48 23.28
N PHE A 343 1.69 -16.15 22.71
CA PHE A 343 2.46 -17.16 23.43
C PHE A 343 3.48 -16.59 24.42
N SER A 344 3.81 -15.30 24.38
CA SER A 344 4.53 -14.65 25.49
C SER A 344 3.63 -14.44 26.71
N LEU A 345 2.32 -14.21 26.48
CA LEU A 345 1.33 -14.03 27.54
C LEU A 345 0.75 -15.36 28.05
N ARG A 346 0.65 -16.36 27.17
CA ARG A 346 -0.02 -17.64 27.38
C ARG A 346 0.88 -18.81 26.98
N PRO A 347 2.01 -19.05 27.67
CA PRO A 347 3.01 -20.03 27.26
C PRO A 347 2.48 -21.48 27.25
N ASP A 348 1.46 -21.79 28.05
CA ASP A 348 0.88 -23.14 28.17
C ASP A 348 -0.35 -23.37 27.27
N ALA A 349 -0.71 -22.40 26.42
CA ALA A 349 -1.85 -22.53 25.53
C ALA A 349 -1.66 -23.66 24.49
N PRO A 350 -2.75 -24.36 24.09
CA PRO A 350 -2.66 -25.51 23.19
C PRO A 350 -2.15 -25.11 21.80
N HIS A 351 -1.60 -26.08 21.07
CA HIS A 351 -1.08 -25.93 19.69
C HIS A 351 0.10 -24.96 19.53
N ARG A 352 0.76 -24.55 20.62
CA ARG A 352 1.93 -23.66 20.61
C ARG A 352 3.00 -24.00 19.57
N GLU A 353 3.44 -25.24 19.52
CA GLU A 353 4.51 -25.65 18.60
C GLU A 353 4.12 -25.51 17.13
N LYS A 354 2.85 -25.80 16.79
CA LYS A 354 2.31 -25.61 15.44
C LYS A 354 2.35 -24.13 15.07
N ALA A 355 1.77 -23.27 15.92
CA ALA A 355 1.64 -21.85 15.65
C ALA A 355 3.00 -21.15 15.56
N LEU A 356 3.96 -21.47 16.44
CA LEU A 356 5.32 -20.92 16.35
C LEU A 356 6.04 -21.33 15.06
N ARG A 357 5.85 -22.58 14.61
CA ARG A 357 6.41 -23.07 13.33
C ARG A 357 5.79 -22.35 12.13
N GLU A 358 4.48 -22.14 12.15
CA GLU A 358 3.76 -21.38 11.11
C GLU A 358 4.19 -19.91 11.09
N GLY A 359 4.36 -19.28 12.26
CA GLY A 359 4.88 -17.92 12.38
C GLY A 359 6.32 -17.76 11.89
N LEU A 360 7.18 -18.76 12.14
CA LEU A 360 8.54 -18.80 11.61
C LEU A 360 8.54 -19.01 10.09
N TYR A 361 7.71 -19.92 9.58
CA TYR A 361 7.51 -20.12 8.14
C TYR A 361 7.10 -18.83 7.43
N ALA A 362 6.20 -18.05 8.03
CA ALA A 362 5.79 -16.75 7.49
C ALA A 362 6.98 -15.77 7.40
N LEU A 363 7.82 -15.64 8.43
CA LEU A 363 9.03 -14.80 8.37
C LEU A 363 10.04 -15.30 7.34
N GLN A 364 10.26 -16.61 7.27
CA GLN A 364 11.21 -17.21 6.35
C GLN A 364 10.75 -17.15 4.89
N THR A 365 9.45 -16.99 4.63
CA THR A 365 8.91 -16.80 3.28
C THR A 365 8.57 -15.35 2.94
N TRP A 366 8.82 -14.41 3.88
CA TRP A 366 8.63 -12.97 3.67
C TRP A 366 9.59 -12.41 2.61
N PRO A 367 9.11 -11.71 1.56
CA PRO A 367 9.98 -11.14 0.54
C PRO A 367 10.65 -9.83 1.00
N THR A 368 11.85 -9.53 0.51
CA THR A 368 12.50 -8.21 0.76
C THR A 368 12.23 -7.19 -0.34
N ASP A 369 11.85 -7.67 -1.52
CA ASP A 369 11.21 -6.86 -2.57
C ASP A 369 9.72 -6.79 -2.25
N MET A 370 9.30 -5.66 -1.70
CA MET A 370 7.93 -5.41 -1.26
C MET A 370 7.15 -4.55 -2.27
N LEU A 371 7.60 -4.53 -3.52
CA LEU A 371 6.82 -3.98 -4.61
C LEU A 371 5.47 -4.70 -4.67
N ILE A 372 4.40 -3.92 -4.52
CA ILE A 372 3.04 -4.45 -4.66
C ILE A 372 2.90 -4.93 -6.09
N ARG A 373 2.52 -6.20 -6.25
CA ARG A 373 2.26 -6.82 -7.56
C ARG A 373 0.97 -7.64 -7.47
N PRO A 374 0.16 -7.65 -8.54
CA PRO A 374 -0.91 -8.63 -8.66
C PRO A 374 -0.33 -10.05 -8.60
N THR A 375 -1.00 -10.95 -7.88
CA THR A 375 -0.64 -12.38 -7.88
C THR A 375 -1.90 -13.24 -7.99
N MET A 376 -1.76 -14.46 -8.49
CA MET A 376 -2.85 -15.43 -8.55
C MET A 376 -2.33 -16.82 -8.20
N SER A 377 -1.98 -17.02 -6.91
CA SER A 377 -1.44 -18.29 -6.43
C SER A 377 -2.34 -19.51 -6.70
N SER A 378 -3.65 -19.34 -6.89
CA SER A 378 -4.57 -20.40 -7.28
C SER A 378 -4.32 -21.00 -8.66
N LEU A 379 -3.58 -20.33 -9.54
CA LEU A 379 -3.17 -20.89 -10.83
C LEU A 379 -1.87 -21.69 -10.77
N HIS A 380 -1.26 -21.81 -9.60
CA HIS A 380 -0.05 -22.59 -9.37
C HIS A 380 -0.41 -23.96 -8.77
N PRO A 381 -0.63 -25.00 -9.60
CA PRO A 381 -1.03 -26.33 -9.11
C PRO A 381 0.01 -26.98 -8.17
N GLU A 382 1.25 -26.51 -8.21
CA GLU A 382 2.34 -26.91 -7.32
C GLU A 382 2.24 -26.32 -5.90
N LEU A 383 1.56 -25.19 -5.72
CA LEU A 383 1.45 -24.55 -4.41
C LEU A 383 0.39 -25.27 -3.55
N LYS A 384 0.78 -25.64 -2.33
CA LYS A 384 -0.09 -26.29 -1.34
C LYS A 384 0.03 -25.58 0.01
N PRO A 385 -1.04 -25.56 0.84
CA PRO A 385 -0.96 -24.97 2.17
C PRO A 385 0.06 -25.70 3.07
N PRO A 386 0.74 -25.01 4.00
CA PRO A 386 0.68 -23.56 4.21
C PRO A 386 1.34 -22.79 3.05
N TYR A 387 0.67 -21.76 2.54
CA TYR A 387 1.20 -20.99 1.41
C TYR A 387 2.28 -20.01 1.88
N PRO A 388 3.35 -19.81 1.10
CA PRO A 388 4.41 -18.87 1.47
C PRO A 388 3.94 -17.42 1.31
N VAL A 389 4.45 -16.52 2.16
CA VAL A 389 4.04 -15.10 2.19
C VAL A 389 4.30 -14.38 0.88
N TYR A 390 5.39 -14.70 0.18
CA TYR A 390 5.70 -14.11 -1.13
C TYR A 390 4.66 -14.44 -2.23
N ALA A 391 3.82 -15.46 -2.03
CA ALA A 391 2.78 -15.86 -2.99
C ALA A 391 1.42 -15.22 -2.68
N ALA A 392 1.21 -14.74 -1.45
CA ALA A 392 0.03 -13.95 -1.09
C ALA A 392 0.15 -12.54 -1.70
N ALA A 393 -0.95 -11.95 -2.21
CA ALA A 393 -0.89 -10.52 -2.54
C ALA A 393 -1.43 -9.66 -1.42
N TRP A 394 -0.67 -8.61 -1.18
CA TRP A 394 -0.96 -7.58 -0.22
C TRP A 394 -1.26 -6.31 -1.00
N ASP A 395 -2.55 -6.07 -1.23
CA ASP A 395 -3.03 -4.91 -1.98
C ASP A 395 -3.09 -3.64 -1.12
N ASN A 396 -2.76 -3.76 0.17
CA ASN A 396 -2.88 -2.65 1.10
C ASN A 396 -1.82 -2.72 2.20
N GLU A 397 -1.78 -1.65 2.98
CA GLU A 397 -0.85 -1.50 4.08
C GLU A 397 -1.03 -2.59 5.15
N TYR A 398 -2.25 -3.05 5.45
CA TYR A 398 -2.59 -3.90 6.60
C TYR A 398 -2.30 -5.40 6.44
N ILE A 399 -1.06 -5.74 6.07
CA ILE A 399 -0.61 -7.14 5.93
C ILE A 399 -0.90 -8.02 7.16
N TRP A 400 -0.95 -7.43 8.36
CA TRP A 400 -1.26 -8.14 9.61
C TRP A 400 -2.74 -8.50 9.81
N LYS A 401 -3.67 -7.99 8.99
CA LYS A 401 -5.10 -8.33 9.07
C LYS A 401 -5.47 -9.54 8.22
N GLY A 402 -4.62 -9.91 7.27
CA GLY A 402 -4.89 -11.04 6.38
C GLY A 402 -4.52 -12.38 7.00
N HIS A 403 -4.84 -13.46 6.31
CA HIS A 403 -4.32 -14.77 6.63
C HIS A 403 -3.03 -14.98 5.82
N LEU A 404 -1.85 -14.82 6.44
CA LEU A 404 -0.55 -14.84 5.75
C LEU A 404 -0.31 -16.12 4.95
N LEU A 405 -0.92 -17.22 5.40
CA LEU A 405 -0.75 -18.54 4.81
C LEU A 405 -1.88 -18.96 3.88
N ASN A 406 -2.78 -18.05 3.51
CA ASN A 406 -3.85 -18.33 2.54
C ASN A 406 -3.41 -17.97 1.12
N PRO A 407 -3.95 -18.67 0.10
CA PRO A 407 -3.68 -18.34 -1.27
C PRO A 407 -4.57 -17.18 -1.75
N ASP A 408 -4.02 -16.48 -2.73
CA ASP A 408 -4.58 -15.58 -3.74
C ASP A 408 -4.54 -14.11 -3.40
N GLY A 409 -4.19 -13.34 -4.43
CA GLY A 409 -3.98 -11.93 -4.36
C GLY A 409 -5.08 -11.08 -4.96
N TRP A 410 -4.76 -9.82 -5.20
CA TRP A 410 -5.56 -8.93 -6.02
C TRP A 410 -5.09 -9.00 -7.48
N LEU A 411 -5.98 -8.67 -8.40
CA LEU A 411 -5.69 -8.60 -9.84
C LEU A 411 -5.56 -7.15 -10.27
N SER A 412 -4.61 -6.87 -11.18
CA SER A 412 -4.59 -5.58 -11.88
C SER A 412 -5.90 -5.38 -12.65
N ARG A 413 -6.22 -4.12 -12.94
CA ARG A 413 -7.18 -3.83 -14.01
C ARG A 413 -6.61 -4.36 -15.33
N THR A 414 -7.47 -5.01 -16.10
CA THR A 414 -7.16 -5.55 -17.43
C THR A 414 -7.15 -4.43 -18.48
N VAL A 415 -6.22 -4.50 -19.43
CA VAL A 415 -6.22 -3.67 -20.63
C VAL A 415 -7.28 -4.18 -21.62
N LEU A 416 -8.21 -3.32 -22.03
CA LEU A 416 -9.35 -3.66 -22.87
C LEU A 416 -9.18 -3.27 -24.34
N GLY A 417 -8.19 -2.45 -24.67
CA GLY A 417 -7.85 -2.15 -26.06
C GLY A 417 -6.47 -1.56 -26.21
N VAL A 418 -5.86 -1.84 -27.35
CA VAL A 418 -4.55 -1.33 -27.75
C VAL A 418 -4.63 -0.81 -29.19
N ALA A 419 -4.00 0.33 -29.45
CA ALA A 419 -3.73 0.82 -30.79
C ALA A 419 -2.25 1.20 -30.91
N VAL A 420 -1.65 0.91 -32.05
CA VAL A 420 -0.26 1.27 -32.37
C VAL A 420 -0.28 2.28 -33.50
N ALA A 421 0.47 3.37 -33.38
CA ALA A 421 0.54 4.37 -34.42
C ALA A 421 1.18 3.81 -35.69
N GLN A 422 0.61 4.15 -36.85
CA GLN A 422 1.13 3.67 -38.14
C GLN A 422 2.47 4.33 -38.51
N GLU A 423 2.69 5.57 -38.11
CA GLU A 423 3.92 6.33 -38.40
C GLU A 423 5.12 5.84 -37.59
N ASP A 424 4.88 5.39 -36.36
CA ASP A 424 5.91 4.95 -35.42
C ASP A 424 5.33 3.89 -34.48
N ASP A 425 5.83 2.65 -34.61
CA ASP A 425 5.35 1.51 -33.83
C ASP A 425 5.78 1.56 -32.35
N GLN A 426 6.66 2.50 -31.98
CA GLN A 426 7.00 2.79 -30.59
C GLN A 426 5.90 3.59 -29.88
N VAL A 427 4.97 4.19 -30.62
CA VAL A 427 3.86 4.95 -30.04
C VAL A 427 2.64 4.05 -29.88
N ILE A 428 2.37 3.68 -28.64
CA ILE A 428 1.32 2.73 -28.27
C ILE A 428 0.28 3.44 -27.41
N TYR A 429 -0.99 3.17 -27.68
CA TYR A 429 -2.12 3.62 -26.89
C TYR A 429 -2.82 2.41 -26.29
N ALA A 430 -3.19 2.48 -25.02
CA ALA A 430 -3.90 1.41 -24.34
C ALA A 430 -4.94 1.97 -23.40
N PHE A 431 -6.10 1.33 -23.25
CA PHE A 431 -7.09 1.71 -22.25
C PHE A 431 -7.56 0.55 -21.39
N ASP A 432 -8.00 0.86 -20.18
CA ASP A 432 -8.32 -0.14 -19.16
C ASP A 432 -9.81 -0.31 -18.87
N THR A 433 -10.13 -1.18 -17.90
CA THR A 433 -11.52 -1.48 -17.50
C THR A 433 -12.33 -0.29 -16.98
N LYS A 434 -11.69 0.79 -16.50
CA LYS A 434 -12.37 2.05 -16.15
C LYS A 434 -12.50 2.99 -17.36
N GLY A 435 -11.80 2.71 -18.45
CA GLY A 435 -11.74 3.56 -19.63
C GLY A 435 -10.68 4.66 -19.52
N ASP A 436 -9.73 4.55 -18.59
CA ASP A 436 -8.54 5.40 -18.58
C ASP A 436 -7.64 4.97 -19.76
N LEU A 437 -7.17 5.93 -20.56
CA LEU A 437 -6.36 5.72 -21.75
C LEU A 437 -4.98 6.32 -21.51
N TYR A 438 -3.98 5.54 -21.91
CA TYR A 438 -2.57 5.75 -21.66
C TYR A 438 -1.80 5.76 -22.99
N GLN A 439 -0.68 6.48 -23.02
CA GLN A 439 0.28 6.47 -24.13
C GLN A 439 1.63 5.98 -23.62
N SER A 440 2.30 5.15 -24.41
CA SER A 440 3.76 4.92 -24.39
C SER A 440 4.39 5.44 -25.68
N ARG A 441 5.67 5.85 -25.61
CA ARG A 441 6.48 6.34 -26.73
C ARG A 441 7.79 5.56 -26.92
N ASP A 442 7.94 4.43 -26.24
CA ASP A 442 9.14 3.58 -26.27
C ASP A 442 8.80 2.13 -26.60
N GLY A 443 7.70 1.90 -27.30
CA GLY A 443 7.23 0.55 -27.60
C GLY A 443 6.85 -0.23 -26.35
N ALA A 444 6.46 0.48 -25.28
CA ALA A 444 6.17 -0.05 -23.96
C ALA A 444 7.36 -0.77 -23.31
N ALA A 445 8.58 -0.36 -23.65
CA ALA A 445 9.83 -0.90 -23.09
C ALA A 445 10.06 -0.50 -21.63
N THR A 446 9.45 0.58 -21.14
CA THR A 446 9.59 1.01 -19.74
C THR A 446 8.28 1.49 -19.13
N ALA A 447 8.13 1.33 -17.82
CA ALA A 447 6.97 1.86 -17.10
C ALA A 447 6.93 3.41 -17.14
N ALA A 448 8.09 4.06 -17.15
CA ALA A 448 8.22 5.52 -17.14
C ALA A 448 7.57 6.22 -18.34
N GLN A 449 7.49 5.52 -19.48
CA GLN A 449 6.93 6.10 -20.70
C GLN A 449 5.42 5.95 -20.78
N TRP A 450 4.79 5.20 -19.87
CA TRP A 450 3.33 5.14 -19.78
C TRP A 450 2.78 6.31 -18.97
N HIS A 451 1.95 7.13 -19.59
CA HIS A 451 1.21 8.20 -18.90
C HIS A 451 -0.25 8.26 -19.34
N CYS A 452 -1.13 8.62 -18.41
CA CYS A 452 -2.55 8.83 -18.70
C CYS A 452 -2.73 10.07 -19.60
N ILE A 453 -3.53 9.96 -20.65
CA ILE A 453 -3.82 11.03 -21.62
C ILE A 453 -5.31 11.42 -21.65
N ASN A 454 -6.04 11.15 -20.56
CA ASN A 454 -7.49 11.36 -20.45
C ASN A 454 -7.93 12.56 -19.57
N PRO A 455 -7.45 13.79 -19.76
CA PRO A 455 -7.85 14.86 -18.85
C PRO A 455 -9.30 15.36 -19.02
N VAL A 456 -10.05 14.96 -20.06
CA VAL A 456 -11.29 15.66 -20.46
C VAL A 456 -12.51 14.76 -20.76
N TYR A 457 -12.41 13.43 -20.76
CA TYR A 457 -13.57 12.62 -21.14
C TYR A 457 -14.69 12.63 -20.09
N PRO A 458 -15.93 12.99 -20.46
CA PRO A 458 -17.09 12.86 -19.56
C PRO A 458 -17.45 11.39 -19.31
N ALA A 459 -17.05 10.48 -20.21
CA ALA A 459 -17.39 9.07 -20.12
C ALA A 459 -16.23 8.12 -20.51
N ARG A 460 -16.34 6.87 -20.06
CA ARG A 460 -15.34 5.81 -20.26
C ARG A 460 -15.05 5.53 -21.74
N VAL A 461 -13.77 5.38 -22.07
CA VAL A 461 -13.29 4.87 -23.37
C VAL A 461 -13.74 3.40 -23.54
N ARG A 462 -14.19 3.06 -24.74
CA ARG A 462 -14.62 1.72 -25.17
C ARG A 462 -13.80 1.15 -26.31
N ALA A 463 -13.22 2.03 -27.13
CA ALA A 463 -12.31 1.68 -28.21
C ALA A 463 -11.36 2.83 -28.49
N VAL A 464 -10.18 2.51 -29.00
CA VAL A 464 -9.16 3.46 -29.43
C VAL A 464 -8.63 3.05 -30.80
N ALA A 465 -8.42 4.03 -31.67
CA ALA A 465 -7.73 3.87 -32.93
C ALA A 465 -6.64 4.93 -33.07
N ALA A 466 -5.48 4.52 -33.58
CA ALA A 466 -4.42 5.43 -33.96
C ALA A 466 -4.63 5.87 -35.41
N GLY A 467 -4.36 7.15 -35.69
CA GLY A 467 -4.30 7.66 -37.05
C GLY A 467 -2.95 7.39 -37.71
N PRO A 468 -2.79 7.85 -38.96
CA PRO A 468 -1.56 7.67 -39.73
C PRO A 468 -0.38 8.53 -39.25
N ARG A 469 -0.61 9.39 -38.26
CA ARG A 469 0.42 10.21 -37.59
C ARG A 469 0.37 9.89 -36.10
N SER A 470 1.52 9.83 -35.44
CA SER A 470 1.64 9.45 -34.02
C SER A 470 1.03 10.45 -33.02
N ARG A 471 0.42 11.54 -33.52
CA ARG A 471 -0.35 12.50 -32.71
C ARG A 471 -1.86 12.39 -32.91
N MET A 472 -2.31 11.57 -33.86
CA MET A 472 -3.72 11.40 -34.21
C MET A 472 -4.29 10.22 -33.46
N ILE A 473 -5.26 10.48 -32.58
CA ILE A 473 -5.90 9.46 -31.76
C ILE A 473 -7.40 9.65 -31.88
N TYR A 474 -8.14 8.56 -32.00
CA TYR A 474 -9.60 8.57 -32.04
C TYR A 474 -10.12 7.61 -30.99
N THR A 475 -11.16 8.01 -30.28
CA THR A 475 -11.77 7.19 -29.24
C THR A 475 -13.28 7.14 -29.39
N ALA A 476 -13.84 5.97 -29.12
CA ALA A 476 -15.26 5.81 -28.84
C ALA A 476 -15.44 5.79 -27.33
N CYS A 477 -16.27 6.68 -26.80
CA CYS A 477 -16.62 6.77 -25.39
C CYS A 477 -18.12 6.51 -25.21
N ALA A 478 -18.58 6.19 -24.01
CA ALA A 478 -20.01 5.87 -23.80
C ALA A 478 -20.98 7.01 -24.19
N ASP A 479 -20.49 8.25 -24.27
CA ASP A 479 -21.22 9.48 -24.60
C ASP A 479 -20.97 9.99 -26.03
N GLY A 480 -20.07 9.39 -26.81
CA GLY A 480 -19.78 9.86 -28.17
C GLY A 480 -18.41 9.45 -28.69
N PHE A 481 -17.88 10.24 -29.62
CA PHE A 481 -16.57 10.01 -30.23
C PHE A 481 -15.70 11.23 -30.03
N TYR A 482 -14.41 11.03 -29.86
CA TYR A 482 -13.45 12.09 -29.65
C TYR A 482 -12.21 11.87 -30.52
N ALA A 483 -11.53 12.97 -30.84
CA ALA A 483 -10.26 12.95 -31.53
C ALA A 483 -9.24 13.86 -30.82
N SER A 484 -7.99 13.42 -30.81
CA SER A 484 -6.84 14.26 -30.51
C SER A 484 -5.97 14.38 -31.75
N MET A 485 -5.51 15.61 -32.02
CA MET A 485 -4.52 15.92 -33.04
C MET A 485 -3.18 16.33 -32.42
N THR A 486 -3.03 16.21 -31.10
CA THR A 486 -1.86 16.67 -30.34
C THR A 486 -1.28 15.56 -29.47
N GLY A 487 -1.57 14.29 -29.78
CA GLY A 487 -1.05 13.15 -29.02
C GLY A 487 -1.63 13.04 -27.61
N GLY A 488 -2.86 13.55 -27.39
CA GLY A 488 -3.56 13.45 -26.12
C GLY A 488 -3.54 14.71 -25.23
N GLU A 489 -2.79 15.75 -25.61
CA GLU A 489 -2.77 17.03 -24.86
C GLU A 489 -4.09 17.81 -25.01
N GLY A 490 -4.76 17.68 -26.15
CA GLY A 490 -6.01 18.35 -26.48
C GLY A 490 -6.97 17.40 -27.19
N TRP A 491 -8.24 17.49 -26.82
CA TRP A 491 -9.32 16.62 -27.31
C TRP A 491 -10.47 17.45 -27.86
N GLN A 492 -11.03 16.99 -28.97
CA GLN A 492 -12.26 17.51 -29.57
C GLN A 492 -13.31 16.41 -29.58
N GLN A 493 -14.53 16.71 -29.09
CA GLN A 493 -15.69 15.86 -29.31
C GLN A 493 -16.11 15.97 -30.79
N LEU A 494 -16.31 14.83 -31.43
CA LEU A 494 -16.74 14.73 -32.83
C LEU A 494 -18.27 14.80 -32.93
N SER A 495 -18.75 15.49 -33.95
CA SER A 495 -20.16 15.76 -34.24
C SER A 495 -20.84 14.58 -34.97
N VAL A 496 -20.55 13.35 -34.54
CA VAL A 496 -21.09 12.13 -35.15
C VAL A 496 -22.60 12.03 -34.88
N PRO A 497 -23.46 11.85 -35.90
CA PRO A 497 -24.91 11.74 -35.70
C PRO A 497 -25.28 10.70 -34.64
N GLU A 498 -26.25 11.00 -33.77
CA GLU A 498 -26.63 10.15 -32.62
C GLU A 498 -27.48 8.92 -32.99
N MET A 499 -28.05 8.90 -34.20
CA MET A 499 -28.84 7.78 -34.68
C MET A 499 -27.99 6.50 -34.69
N GLY A 500 -28.57 5.40 -34.22
CA GLY A 500 -27.87 4.10 -34.17
C GLY A 500 -27.36 3.71 -32.77
N GLY A 501 -27.63 4.49 -31.73
CA GLY A 501 -27.40 4.10 -30.34
C GLY A 501 -26.03 4.53 -29.80
N ALA A 502 -25.56 3.85 -28.75
CA ALA A 502 -24.31 4.19 -28.08
C ALA A 502 -23.10 3.98 -29.01
N ALA A 503 -22.03 4.73 -28.80
CA ALA A 503 -20.76 4.47 -29.46
C ALA A 503 -20.16 3.15 -28.96
N VAL A 504 -19.62 2.36 -29.89
CA VAL A 504 -19.11 1.01 -29.64
C VAL A 504 -17.64 0.92 -30.00
N ASP A 505 -17.29 1.36 -31.22
CA ASP A 505 -15.95 1.18 -31.78
C ASP A 505 -15.57 2.35 -32.68
N VAL A 506 -14.28 2.55 -32.92
CA VAL A 506 -13.76 3.55 -33.85
C VAL A 506 -12.64 2.93 -34.67
N GLN A 507 -12.67 3.14 -35.98
CA GLN A 507 -11.65 2.59 -36.88
C GLN A 507 -11.12 3.67 -37.82
N VAL A 508 -9.86 3.55 -38.20
CA VAL A 508 -9.22 4.47 -39.15
C VAL A 508 -8.64 3.68 -40.30
N VAL A 509 -8.90 4.16 -41.51
CA VAL A 509 -8.27 3.67 -42.74
C VAL A 509 -7.55 4.84 -43.39
N HIS A 510 -6.32 4.61 -43.82
CA HIS A 510 -5.49 5.59 -44.50
C HIS A 510 -5.06 5.06 -45.87
N ASP A 511 -5.59 5.67 -46.92
CA ASP A 511 -5.23 5.43 -48.32
C ASP A 511 -4.71 6.72 -48.97
N GLU A 512 -5.48 7.34 -49.87
CA GLU A 512 -5.28 8.72 -50.31
C GLU A 512 -5.85 9.75 -49.32
N ASN A 513 -6.81 9.33 -48.49
CA ASN A 513 -7.46 10.12 -47.45
C ASN A 513 -7.33 9.42 -46.10
N ILE A 514 -7.51 10.18 -45.02
CA ILE A 514 -7.79 9.64 -43.70
C ILE A 514 -9.29 9.49 -43.59
N THR A 515 -9.78 8.26 -43.44
CA THR A 515 -11.20 7.97 -43.22
C THR A 515 -11.41 7.41 -41.83
N VAL A 516 -12.18 8.14 -41.01
CA VAL A 516 -12.57 7.74 -39.66
C VAL A 516 -13.96 7.14 -39.70
N TYR A 517 -14.09 5.91 -39.22
CA TYR A 517 -15.35 5.19 -39.07
C TYR A 517 -15.77 5.21 -37.60
N ALA A 518 -16.88 5.89 -37.32
CA ALA A 518 -17.52 5.94 -36.01
C ALA A 518 -18.63 4.89 -35.94
N ILE A 519 -18.43 3.84 -35.15
CA ILE A 519 -19.31 2.67 -35.09
C ILE A 519 -20.19 2.76 -33.85
N ARG A 520 -21.50 2.80 -34.07
CA ARG A 520 -22.54 2.69 -33.04
C ARG A 520 -23.18 1.31 -33.08
N GLU A 521 -24.01 1.00 -32.09
CA GLU A 521 -24.70 -0.30 -31.97
C GLU A 521 -25.47 -0.73 -33.22
N LYS A 522 -26.05 0.23 -33.96
CA LYS A 522 -26.95 -0.02 -35.11
C LYS A 522 -26.62 0.80 -36.35
N ALA A 523 -25.55 1.60 -36.34
CA ALA A 523 -25.16 2.43 -37.48
C ALA A 523 -23.65 2.67 -37.50
N VAL A 524 -23.10 2.85 -38.69
CA VAL A 524 -21.71 3.27 -38.89
C VAL A 524 -21.71 4.57 -39.67
N TYR A 525 -20.91 5.54 -39.23
CA TYR A 525 -20.69 6.78 -39.93
C TYR A 525 -19.23 6.90 -40.35
N ALA A 526 -18.97 7.42 -41.54
CA ALA A 526 -17.62 7.71 -42.02
C ALA A 526 -17.42 9.20 -42.28
N SER A 527 -16.22 9.69 -41.94
CA SER A 527 -15.74 11.02 -42.31
C SER A 527 -14.36 10.89 -42.96
N SER A 528 -14.21 11.40 -44.18
CA SER A 528 -12.98 11.29 -44.97
C SER A 528 -12.37 12.67 -45.25
N PHE A 529 -11.07 12.83 -45.00
CA PHE A 529 -10.37 14.11 -45.14
C PHE A 529 -8.89 13.96 -45.51
N LYS A 530 -8.34 15.00 -46.17
CA LYS A 530 -6.89 15.11 -46.48
C LYS A 530 -6.14 16.05 -45.55
N ARG A 531 -6.84 17.06 -45.00
CA ARG A 531 -6.25 18.09 -44.14
C ARG A 531 -6.94 18.03 -42.80
N GLU A 532 -6.17 18.18 -41.72
CA GLU A 532 -6.70 18.10 -40.34
C GLU A 532 -7.85 19.07 -40.07
N ARG A 533 -7.79 20.28 -40.63
CA ARG A 533 -8.88 21.28 -40.52
C ARG A 533 -10.21 20.88 -41.16
N ASP A 534 -10.20 19.79 -41.93
CA ASP A 534 -11.37 19.22 -42.60
C ASP A 534 -11.94 18.02 -41.83
N LEU A 535 -11.33 17.62 -40.71
CA LEU A 535 -11.91 16.66 -39.75
C LEU A 535 -13.30 17.13 -39.28
N ASP A 536 -14.20 16.17 -39.06
CA ASP A 536 -15.53 16.38 -38.44
C ASP A 536 -16.48 17.28 -39.24
N ARG A 537 -16.17 17.61 -40.50
CA ARG A 537 -17.04 18.50 -41.29
C ARG A 537 -18.29 17.81 -41.82
N HIS A 538 -18.18 16.53 -42.19
CA HIS A 538 -19.29 15.76 -42.76
C HIS A 538 -19.19 14.30 -42.34
N TRP A 539 -20.31 13.75 -41.86
CA TRP A 539 -20.48 12.34 -41.53
C TRP A 539 -21.54 11.73 -42.44
N LEU A 540 -21.19 10.65 -43.11
CA LEU A 540 -22.09 9.91 -43.99
C LEU A 540 -22.34 8.52 -43.43
N LEU A 541 -23.56 8.00 -43.59
CA LEU A 541 -23.84 6.61 -43.29
C LEU A 541 -22.93 5.73 -44.16
N ALA A 542 -22.28 4.75 -43.53
CA ALA A 542 -21.34 3.86 -44.17
C ALA A 542 -21.59 2.42 -43.71
N GLU A 543 -20.98 1.48 -44.40
CA GLU A 543 -20.84 0.11 -43.92
C GLU A 543 -19.59 0.01 -43.04
N LYS A 544 -19.58 -0.95 -42.10
CA LYS A 544 -18.37 -1.24 -41.32
C LYS A 544 -17.26 -1.66 -42.30
N PRO A 545 -16.05 -1.09 -42.24
CA PRO A 545 -14.97 -1.51 -43.12
C PRO A 545 -14.69 -3.01 -42.91
N GLU A 546 -14.52 -3.76 -44.00
CA GLU A 546 -14.18 -5.18 -43.93
C GLU A 546 -12.89 -5.35 -43.14
N GLU A 547 -12.91 -6.21 -42.12
CA GLU A 547 -11.69 -6.72 -41.51
C GLU A 547 -11.01 -7.60 -42.56
N ALA A 548 -9.73 -7.34 -42.86
CA ALA A 548 -8.97 -8.17 -43.78
C ALA A 548 -9.12 -9.64 -43.35
N ALA A 549 -9.35 -10.54 -44.32
CA ALA A 549 -9.51 -11.96 -44.04
C ALA A 549 -8.39 -12.41 -43.10
N SER A 550 -8.79 -12.90 -41.93
CA SER A 550 -7.88 -13.38 -40.90
C SER A 550 -6.93 -14.39 -41.55
N GLY A 551 -5.64 -14.08 -41.59
CA GLY A 551 -4.63 -14.95 -42.17
C GLY A 551 -4.61 -16.32 -41.48
N ALA A 552 -3.74 -17.20 -41.95
CA ALA A 552 -3.56 -18.49 -41.28
C ALA A 552 -3.16 -18.30 -39.80
N LEU A 553 -2.42 -17.22 -39.49
CA LEU A 553 -2.06 -16.83 -38.12
C LEU A 553 -3.22 -16.10 -37.42
N GLN A 554 -3.72 -16.66 -36.32
CA GLN A 554 -4.80 -16.08 -35.49
C GLN A 554 -4.49 -16.21 -34.00
N PHE A 555 -5.07 -15.30 -33.20
CA PHE A 555 -4.95 -15.34 -31.75
C PHE A 555 -6.32 -15.15 -31.08
N ARG A 556 -6.48 -15.74 -29.89
CA ARG A 556 -7.62 -15.45 -29.01
C ARG A 556 -7.23 -15.58 -27.55
N ALA A 557 -7.92 -14.82 -26.70
CA ALA A 557 -7.82 -14.92 -25.26
C ALA A 557 -8.41 -16.26 -24.75
N ASP A 558 -7.82 -16.82 -23.69
CA ASP A 558 -8.27 -18.05 -23.05
C ASP A 558 -8.01 -18.00 -21.53
N PRO A 559 -8.86 -18.62 -20.69
CA PRO A 559 -8.63 -18.70 -19.25
C PRO A 559 -7.29 -19.31 -18.83
N ALA A 560 -6.65 -20.11 -19.69
CA ALA A 560 -5.34 -20.70 -19.46
C ALA A 560 -4.17 -19.95 -20.13
N GLY A 561 -4.42 -18.84 -20.84
CA GLY A 561 -3.38 -18.06 -21.52
C GLY A 561 -3.82 -17.48 -22.87
N VAL A 562 -2.90 -17.45 -23.84
CA VAL A 562 -3.21 -17.03 -25.21
C VAL A 562 -3.21 -18.23 -26.13
N MET A 563 -4.25 -18.38 -26.95
CA MET A 563 -4.30 -19.43 -27.97
C MET A 563 -3.82 -18.87 -29.30
N LYS A 564 -2.90 -19.57 -29.96
CA LYS A 564 -2.36 -19.28 -31.30
C LYS A 564 -2.85 -20.34 -32.29
N SER A 565 -3.27 -19.92 -33.48
CA SER A 565 -3.53 -20.80 -34.62
C SER A 565 -2.66 -20.38 -35.79
N THR A 566 -2.17 -21.33 -36.57
CA THR A 566 -1.37 -21.10 -37.79
C THR A 566 -2.05 -21.65 -39.05
N ASP A 567 -3.30 -22.09 -38.93
CA ASP A 567 -4.08 -22.74 -40.00
C ASP A 567 -5.50 -22.15 -40.14
N GLY A 568 -5.68 -20.89 -39.78
CA GLY A 568 -6.93 -20.15 -39.96
C GLY A 568 -7.99 -20.52 -38.91
N GLY A 569 -7.55 -20.96 -37.73
CA GLY A 569 -8.41 -21.30 -36.59
C GLY A 569 -8.86 -22.76 -36.55
N ALA A 570 -8.28 -23.64 -37.39
CA ALA A 570 -8.63 -25.06 -37.40
C ALA A 570 -7.99 -25.80 -36.21
N ASN A 571 -6.73 -25.49 -35.88
CA ASN A 571 -6.03 -25.96 -34.70
C ASN A 571 -5.52 -24.78 -33.87
N TRP A 572 -5.47 -24.97 -32.54
CA TRP A 572 -5.05 -23.95 -31.59
C TRP A 572 -4.05 -24.53 -30.59
N GLU A 573 -2.95 -23.80 -30.38
CA GLU A 573 -1.92 -24.11 -29.40
C GLU A 573 -1.96 -23.09 -28.27
N LEU A 574 -1.83 -23.55 -27.02
CA LEU A 574 -1.76 -22.69 -25.85
C LEU A 574 -0.34 -22.14 -25.69
N LYS A 575 -0.23 -20.82 -25.50
CA LYS A 575 1.03 -20.09 -25.31
C LYS A 575 0.96 -19.28 -24.01
N THR A 576 1.83 -19.62 -23.07
CA THR A 576 1.87 -19.04 -21.71
C THR A 576 3.26 -18.58 -21.28
N GLN A 577 4.30 -18.89 -22.06
CA GLN A 577 5.69 -18.60 -21.68
C GLN A 577 5.89 -17.10 -21.47
N GLY A 578 6.33 -16.71 -20.27
CA GLY A 578 6.60 -15.32 -19.90
C GLY A 578 5.41 -14.53 -19.36
N LEU A 579 4.21 -15.12 -19.28
CA LEU A 579 3.08 -14.52 -18.56
C LEU A 579 3.19 -14.81 -17.05
N ASP A 580 3.22 -13.79 -16.19
CA ASP A 580 3.24 -14.00 -14.73
C ASP A 580 1.93 -14.63 -14.23
N ILE A 581 0.81 -14.32 -14.90
CA ILE A 581 -0.50 -14.94 -14.67
C ILE A 581 -0.95 -15.50 -16.01
N ALA A 582 -0.96 -16.82 -16.12
CA ALA A 582 -1.35 -17.58 -17.32
C ALA A 582 -2.87 -17.55 -17.56
N ARG A 583 -3.43 -16.35 -17.71
CA ARG A 583 -4.80 -16.04 -18.10
C ARG A 583 -4.78 -14.81 -18.97
N SER A 584 -5.38 -14.90 -20.16
CA SER A 584 -5.60 -13.74 -21.02
C SER A 584 -7.07 -13.39 -21.02
N ASP A 585 -7.41 -12.13 -20.75
CA ASP A 585 -8.77 -11.63 -20.88
C ASP A 585 -8.99 -11.04 -22.28
N THR A 586 -7.93 -10.47 -22.87
CA THR A 586 -7.96 -9.85 -24.21
C THR A 586 -6.66 -10.13 -24.97
N VAL A 587 -6.73 -10.18 -26.31
CA VAL A 587 -5.56 -10.27 -27.19
C VAL A 587 -5.75 -9.30 -28.35
N PHE A 588 -4.71 -8.55 -28.70
CA PHE A 588 -4.75 -7.55 -29.75
C PHE A 588 -3.64 -7.77 -30.77
N THR A 589 -4.01 -7.71 -32.05
CA THR A 589 -3.11 -7.77 -33.21
C THR A 589 -3.28 -6.49 -34.03
N PRO A 590 -2.60 -5.38 -33.67
CA PRO A 590 -2.76 -4.11 -34.37
C PRO A 590 -2.38 -4.24 -35.84
N LYS A 591 -3.23 -3.72 -36.75
CA LYS A 591 -3.08 -3.85 -38.21
C LYS A 591 -1.73 -3.36 -38.77
N HIS A 592 -1.06 -2.46 -38.07
CA HIS A 592 0.18 -1.81 -38.51
C HIS A 592 1.38 -2.18 -37.64
N SER A 593 1.33 -3.29 -36.91
CA SER A 593 2.42 -3.76 -36.06
C SER A 593 2.56 -5.28 -36.14
N ASN A 594 3.79 -5.78 -36.00
CA ASN A 594 4.05 -7.21 -35.80
C ASN A 594 3.99 -7.60 -34.31
N LEU A 595 3.81 -6.61 -33.41
CA LEU A 595 3.64 -6.84 -31.99
C LEU A 595 2.24 -7.40 -31.71
N ILE A 596 2.19 -8.34 -30.79
CA ILE A 596 0.93 -8.88 -30.27
C ILE A 596 0.84 -8.50 -28.81
N PHE A 597 -0.34 -8.09 -28.38
CA PHE A 597 -0.58 -7.66 -27.02
C PHE A 597 -1.56 -8.59 -26.33
N ALA A 598 -1.34 -8.87 -25.05
CA ALA A 598 -2.29 -9.59 -24.21
C ALA A 598 -2.62 -8.74 -22.99
N GLY A 599 -3.92 -8.52 -22.76
CA GLY A 599 -4.41 -7.98 -21.50
C GLY A 599 -4.61 -9.14 -20.53
N THR A 600 -3.81 -9.18 -19.48
CA THR A 600 -3.90 -10.19 -18.43
C THR A 600 -4.26 -9.55 -17.09
N PRO A 601 -4.66 -10.35 -16.10
CA PRO A 601 -4.81 -9.86 -14.73
C PRO A 601 -3.52 -9.34 -14.07
N ALA A 602 -2.34 -9.59 -14.66
CA ALA A 602 -1.07 -9.01 -14.21
C ALA A 602 -0.71 -7.68 -14.91
N GLY A 603 -1.49 -7.26 -15.92
CA GLY A 603 -1.23 -6.05 -16.70
C GLY A 603 -1.15 -6.32 -18.21
N LEU A 604 -0.51 -5.41 -18.94
CA LEU A 604 -0.25 -5.58 -20.37
C LEU A 604 0.99 -6.45 -20.61
N TYR A 605 0.90 -7.37 -21.56
CA TYR A 605 2.02 -8.17 -22.07
C TYR A 605 2.18 -8.00 -23.56
N ILE A 606 3.40 -8.17 -24.05
CA ILE A 606 3.79 -7.98 -25.45
C ILE A 606 4.54 -9.22 -25.92
N SER A 607 4.25 -9.64 -27.14
CA SER A 607 5.05 -10.64 -27.85
C SER A 607 5.66 -10.03 -29.10
N LYS A 608 6.94 -10.34 -29.32
CA LYS A 608 7.76 -9.92 -30.46
C LYS A 608 8.10 -11.08 -31.40
N ASP A 609 7.65 -12.30 -31.07
CA ASP A 609 7.98 -13.56 -31.73
C ASP A 609 6.73 -14.33 -32.15
N GLU A 610 5.71 -13.60 -32.63
CA GLU A 610 4.44 -14.15 -33.10
C GLU A 610 3.67 -14.98 -32.04
N GLY A 611 3.76 -14.56 -30.77
CA GLY A 611 3.04 -15.17 -29.66
C GLY A 611 3.69 -16.43 -29.10
N GLU A 612 4.95 -16.71 -29.42
CA GLU A 612 5.68 -17.83 -28.81
C GLU A 612 6.07 -17.52 -27.36
N SER A 613 6.51 -16.30 -27.07
CA SER A 613 6.81 -15.82 -25.73
C SER A 613 6.29 -14.40 -25.49
N TRP A 614 6.11 -14.07 -24.20
CA TRP A 614 5.57 -12.80 -23.73
C TRP A 614 6.54 -12.12 -22.78
N GLU A 615 6.60 -10.79 -22.85
CA GLU A 615 7.32 -9.93 -21.91
C GLU A 615 6.37 -8.86 -21.33
N PRO A 616 6.64 -8.33 -20.12
CA PRO A 616 5.83 -7.28 -19.54
C PRO A 616 5.80 -6.04 -20.43
N GLY A 617 4.61 -5.56 -20.79
CA GLY A 617 4.40 -4.27 -21.45
C GLY A 617 4.37 -3.09 -20.48
N HIS A 618 4.80 -3.30 -19.22
CA HIS A 618 4.98 -2.30 -18.16
C HIS A 618 3.80 -1.37 -17.83
N LEU A 619 2.59 -1.70 -18.31
CA LEU A 619 1.34 -1.07 -17.92
C LEU A 619 0.64 -1.96 -16.89
N VAL A 620 0.86 -1.66 -15.60
CA VAL A 620 0.30 -2.38 -14.46
C VAL A 620 -0.57 -1.42 -13.66
N LEU A 621 -1.87 -1.64 -13.72
CA LEU A 621 -2.88 -0.65 -13.34
C LEU A 621 -3.36 -0.91 -11.92
N GLN A 622 -2.53 -0.47 -10.98
CA GLN A 622 -2.80 -0.57 -9.55
C GLN A 622 -3.70 0.59 -9.10
N PHE A 623 -4.78 0.28 -8.39
CA PHE A 623 -5.72 1.28 -7.84
C PHE A 623 -6.34 2.22 -8.91
N THR A 624 -5.79 3.42 -9.06
CA THR A 624 -6.34 4.52 -9.87
C THR A 624 -5.46 4.94 -11.04
N LYS A 625 -4.22 4.47 -11.14
CA LYS A 625 -3.28 4.87 -12.21
C LYS A 625 -2.22 3.79 -12.49
N ASN A 626 -1.39 4.01 -13.51
CA ASN A 626 -0.17 3.23 -13.69
C ASN A 626 0.89 3.74 -12.69
N SER A 627 1.01 3.09 -11.54
CA SER A 627 1.99 3.45 -10.51
C SER A 627 2.60 2.18 -9.92
N ARG A 628 3.88 2.25 -9.55
CA ARG A 628 4.53 1.23 -8.73
C ARG A 628 4.46 1.67 -7.28
N ARG A 629 4.03 0.78 -6.40
CA ARG A 629 3.98 1.05 -4.96
C ARG A 629 4.86 0.06 -4.21
N ASP A 630 5.55 0.57 -3.21
CA ASP A 630 6.36 -0.22 -2.29
C ASP A 630 5.65 -0.28 -0.93
N LEU A 631 5.65 -1.45 -0.29
CA LEU A 631 5.21 -1.63 1.09
C LEU A 631 6.45 -1.75 1.98
N GLY A 632 6.58 -0.94 3.02
CA GLY A 632 7.77 -1.08 3.85
C GLY A 632 7.72 -2.32 4.76
N GLY A 633 8.87 -2.70 5.29
CA GLY A 633 9.10 -3.93 6.05
C GLY A 633 8.86 -3.86 7.57
N ALA A 634 8.20 -2.81 8.09
CA ALA A 634 8.07 -2.61 9.54
C ALA A 634 7.39 -3.80 10.27
N ALA A 635 6.40 -4.44 9.66
CA ALA A 635 5.72 -5.60 10.25
C ALA A 635 6.66 -6.80 10.45
N TYR A 636 7.54 -7.05 9.47
CA TYR A 636 8.59 -8.06 9.59
C TYR A 636 9.55 -7.72 10.73
N ILE A 637 10.03 -6.46 10.78
CA ILE A 637 11.00 -6.01 11.79
C ILE A 637 10.43 -6.18 13.20
N ASP A 638 9.19 -5.77 13.44
CA ASP A 638 8.53 -5.93 14.73
C ASP A 638 8.40 -7.39 15.15
N ALA A 639 7.83 -8.23 14.27
CA ALA A 639 7.66 -9.65 14.55
C ALA A 639 9.01 -10.37 14.76
N TYR A 640 10.01 -10.07 13.94
CA TYR A 640 11.34 -10.66 14.04
C TYR A 640 12.01 -10.36 15.40
N TRP A 641 12.05 -9.08 15.81
CA TRP A 641 12.71 -8.69 17.04
C TRP A 641 11.96 -9.12 18.30
N ARG A 642 10.62 -9.14 18.28
CA ARG A 642 9.84 -9.77 19.35
C ARG A 642 10.12 -11.27 19.47
N GLY A 643 10.18 -11.97 18.34
CA GLY A 643 10.50 -13.40 18.31
C GLY A 643 11.86 -13.71 18.93
N ARG A 644 12.88 -12.89 18.63
CA ARG A 644 14.20 -12.97 19.27
C ARG A 644 14.13 -12.64 20.77
N TYR A 645 13.48 -11.55 21.13
CA TYR A 645 13.39 -11.09 22.52
C TYR A 645 12.73 -12.11 23.46
N TYR A 646 11.62 -12.74 23.02
CA TYR A 646 10.95 -13.78 23.80
C TYR A 646 11.58 -15.18 23.66
N GLY A 647 12.67 -15.31 22.89
CA GLY A 647 13.37 -16.60 22.70
C GLY A 647 12.59 -17.61 21.84
N PHE A 648 11.69 -17.15 20.98
CA PHE A 648 10.97 -18.01 20.02
C PHE A 648 11.74 -18.26 18.73
N ILE A 649 12.77 -17.45 18.45
CA ILE A 649 13.66 -17.60 17.31
C ILE A 649 15.10 -17.73 17.82
N SER A 650 15.74 -18.84 17.46
CA SER A 650 17.14 -19.15 17.79
C SER A 650 18.13 -18.57 16.76
N ASP A 651 19.42 -18.50 17.12
CA ASP A 651 20.47 -18.04 16.20
C ASP A 651 20.63 -18.96 14.97
N ASP A 652 20.35 -20.26 15.09
CA ASP A 652 20.43 -21.19 13.94
C ASP A 652 19.30 -20.92 12.92
N GLU A 653 18.07 -20.72 13.40
CA GLU A 653 16.89 -20.45 12.55
C GLU A 653 16.99 -19.11 11.81
N THR A 654 17.79 -18.20 12.34
CA THR A 654 17.99 -16.90 11.71
C THR A 654 18.92 -16.98 10.49
N THR A 655 19.93 -17.85 10.56
CA THR A 655 20.95 -17.99 9.50
C THR A 655 20.58 -19.04 8.45
N THR A 656 19.71 -19.98 8.80
CA THR A 656 19.33 -21.10 7.93
C THR A 656 17.87 -20.95 7.48
N PRO A 657 17.60 -20.68 6.18
CA PRO A 657 16.25 -20.73 5.64
C PRO A 657 15.67 -22.15 5.82
N MET A 658 14.36 -22.27 6.07
CA MET A 658 13.73 -23.59 6.01
C MET A 658 13.89 -24.19 4.60
N PRO A 659 14.08 -25.53 4.52
CA PRO A 659 14.35 -26.23 3.27
C PRO A 659 13.19 -26.19 2.26
#